data_AF-A0A9W9VUU8-F1
#
_entry.id   AF-A0A9W9VUU8-F1
#
_cell.length_a   1.000
_cell.length_b   1.000
_cell.length_c   1.000
_cell.angle_alpha   90.00
_cell.angle_beta   90.00
_cell.angle_gamma   90.00
#
_symmetry.space_group_name_H-M   'P 1'
#
loop_
_entity.id
_entity.type
_entity.pdbx_description
1 polymer ?
#
loop_
_entity_poly.entity_id
_entity_poly.type
_entity_poly.pdbx_seq_one_letter_code
_entity_poly.pdbx_strand_id
1 'polypeptide(L)'
;MSIHGCFYRIPGNRRTVNEYLPQVGLDVHATLLSTTSRALLTQTFVNPSSTEPIPEVLYTFPLYDGASVVNFTCRVGDDVIRGKVEPKKKADEIYQKAKAKGQTAAIFDQSYNAGDIFKTRVGNVPAGGKVVIEITMVEELKQDAQTNGPRYTIPMAIAPRYGERHEVSTGPEGTVVKTTIKVDVIMEKGCTIRNVRSPSHPIELNLGRASYMSESTFEPCYASVRLQKNAVMREDFVLTVNSDNQDNPVAFLETHPTLPNQQSLMVSLVPKFSLPPDPSEIIFVIDRSGSMQDKIVTLKSALEVFLKSLPLGVPFNIVSFGSHCSTLWPRSRVSDKASLVDALEFTKTIDADMGGTEILAALKAAMKNHYKDKIPEVLLLTDGQVWNQSDIFKFVDEAVQKSCARFFSLGIGNAASHSLINGIARAGRGFSQSVLKYEELDKKVIRMLKGALMPRLEDCRLDLGLSVLVDDFVEIEPETSKQPSLEVTTKPISFFEESHDDSGILEVSGQALPKLSVPTFIHAPTELPYLYPSIRSTVFVLFSNETCSLPGKVTLRANSRHGPLELEIPVQDVGSGETIHQLAAKRAMTELEESRGWIQDAKTDRGESIKEKFESRMDELVQNECERLGVRFQIAGKHCSFVAVRETKPDSEPAAENAEILEVEASGMTGSEIESEINLDITDHSAMKFLRDVSDSNGAIISCAPASASAPSASSGLFEAYSEDEDQDEDEDMGFALFDDDTPPPAPQFKDLCKKRAFPIMRSTTAGKRCRMSIPESDDESSKARGVESKLQRIVQLQAFEGYWDWCDELHQILSLDQKALRAQLLGRYKALTGNETDILDHSDWKEILATSLVGRYLENRASESRDVWELLKEKADKWVNDAIESMSQEHRTVVRELIAELRSSF
;
A
#
# COMPACT_ATOMS: atom_id res chain seq x y z
N MET A 1 -11.29 13.21 -15.53
CA MET A 1 -10.54 14.48 -15.45
C MET A 1 -10.07 14.63 -14.02
N SER A 2 -8.89 15.22 -13.81
CA SER A 2 -8.22 15.27 -12.50
C SER A 2 -8.28 16.69 -11.91
N ILE A 3 -8.42 16.81 -10.58
CA ILE A 3 -8.74 18.07 -9.87
C ILE A 3 -7.51 18.65 -9.14
N HIS A 4 -6.33 18.52 -9.75
CA HIS A 4 -5.04 18.95 -9.18
C HIS A 4 -4.44 20.12 -9.96
N GLY A 5 -3.49 20.83 -9.35
CA GLY A 5 -2.84 22.02 -9.92
C GLY A 5 -3.27 23.32 -9.23
N CYS A 6 -2.87 24.44 -9.84
CA CYS A 6 -3.14 25.79 -9.32
C CYS A 6 -4.31 26.44 -10.06
N PHE A 7 -5.30 26.99 -9.36
CA PHE A 7 -6.49 27.62 -9.94
C PHE A 7 -7.03 28.76 -9.08
N TYR A 8 -7.82 29.66 -9.67
CA TYR A 8 -8.62 30.65 -8.93
C TYR A 8 -10.12 30.48 -9.24
N ARG A 9 -10.96 31.18 -8.47
CA ARG A 9 -12.41 31.06 -8.53
C ARG A 9 -13.05 32.33 -9.10
N ILE A 10 -13.76 32.19 -10.21
CA ILE A 10 -14.54 33.29 -10.80
C ILE A 10 -16.01 33.18 -10.34
N PRO A 11 -16.63 34.26 -9.84
CA PRO A 11 -18.06 34.32 -9.60
C PRO A 11 -18.83 34.35 -10.93
N GLY A 12 -19.54 33.27 -11.27
CA GLY A 12 -20.44 33.22 -12.43
C GLY A 12 -21.90 33.46 -12.04
N ASN A 13 -22.73 33.88 -13.01
CA ASN A 13 -24.14 34.27 -12.82
C ASN A 13 -25.07 33.23 -12.15
N ARG A 14 -24.64 31.97 -11.98
CA ARG A 14 -25.36 30.91 -11.23
C ARG A 14 -24.47 29.96 -10.41
N ARG A 15 -23.16 29.91 -10.67
CA ARG A 15 -22.18 29.02 -10.01
C ARG A 15 -20.78 29.62 -10.08
N THR A 16 -19.92 29.24 -9.14
CA THR A 16 -18.48 29.52 -9.19
C THR A 16 -17.79 28.59 -10.17
N VAL A 17 -16.89 29.10 -11.00
CA VAL A 17 -16.05 28.31 -11.92
C VAL A 17 -14.60 28.35 -11.44
N ASN A 18 -13.90 27.21 -11.49
CA ASN A 18 -12.45 27.15 -11.26
C ASN A 18 -11.73 27.39 -12.59
N GLU A 19 -10.81 28.35 -12.64
CA GLU A 19 -9.93 28.59 -13.79
C GLU A 19 -8.48 28.25 -13.41
N TYR A 20 -7.88 27.30 -14.12
CA TYR A 20 -6.57 26.75 -13.82
C TYR A 20 -5.44 27.56 -14.48
N LEU A 21 -4.41 27.88 -13.71
CA LEU A 21 -3.18 28.51 -14.21
C LEU A 21 -2.39 27.47 -15.04
N PRO A 22 -1.84 27.85 -16.21
CA PRO A 22 -0.94 26.99 -16.96
C PRO A 22 0.27 26.57 -16.12
N GLN A 23 0.46 25.26 -15.95
CA GLN A 23 1.71 24.70 -15.44
C GLN A 23 2.74 24.72 -16.57
N VAL A 24 3.92 25.29 -16.31
CA VAL A 24 5.02 25.41 -17.29
C VAL A 24 6.25 24.61 -16.91
N GLY A 25 6.34 24.15 -15.65
CA GLY A 25 7.46 23.35 -15.16
C GLY A 25 7.04 22.31 -14.12
N LEU A 26 7.72 21.16 -14.17
CA LEU A 26 7.68 20.09 -13.19
C LEU A 26 9.11 19.56 -13.02
N ASP A 27 9.69 19.71 -11.84
CA ASP A 27 10.99 19.14 -11.50
C ASP A 27 10.83 18.27 -10.24
N VAL A 28 11.36 17.05 -10.27
CA VAL A 28 11.36 16.15 -9.12
C VAL A 28 12.73 15.53 -8.94
N HIS A 29 13.31 15.69 -7.76
CA HIS A 29 14.46 14.91 -7.31
C HIS A 29 14.10 14.13 -6.05
N ALA A 30 14.05 12.80 -6.17
CA ALA A 30 13.84 11.89 -5.05
C ALA A 30 15.13 11.11 -4.73
N THR A 31 15.34 10.86 -3.44
CA THR A 31 16.32 9.89 -2.94
C THR A 31 15.57 8.78 -2.22
N LEU A 32 15.73 7.54 -2.67
CA LEU A 32 15.20 6.35 -2.02
C LEU A 32 16.31 5.73 -1.16
N LEU A 33 16.06 5.54 0.13
CA LEU A 33 16.97 4.91 1.09
C LEU A 33 16.29 3.63 1.59
N SER A 34 16.71 2.49 1.07
CA SER A 34 16.04 1.19 1.26
C SER A 34 14.52 1.30 1.00
N THR A 35 13.71 1.27 2.06
CA THR A 35 12.24 1.30 2.03
C THR A 35 11.65 2.66 2.37
N THR A 36 12.44 3.74 2.27
CA THR A 36 11.98 5.12 2.51
C THR A 36 12.31 6.02 1.34
N SER A 37 11.57 7.11 1.18
CA SER A 37 11.91 8.18 0.23
C SER A 37 11.97 9.55 0.90
N ARG A 38 12.80 10.43 0.34
CA ARG A 38 12.76 11.88 0.54
C ARG A 38 12.77 12.53 -0.84
N ALA A 39 11.73 13.28 -1.18
CA ALA A 39 11.52 13.83 -2.52
C ALA A 39 11.25 15.33 -2.48
N LEU A 40 12.01 16.10 -3.27
CA LEU A 40 11.72 17.49 -3.58
C LEU A 40 10.93 17.56 -4.88
N LEU A 41 9.73 18.14 -4.82
CA LEU A 41 8.86 18.46 -5.94
C LEU A 41 8.82 19.98 -6.14
N THR A 42 9.13 20.42 -7.36
CA THR A 42 9.02 21.83 -7.76
C THR A 42 8.04 21.95 -8.92
N GLN A 43 6.94 22.67 -8.72
CA GLN A 43 5.96 22.97 -9.76
C GLN A 43 5.90 24.48 -10.03
N THR A 44 5.95 24.86 -11.30
CA THR A 44 5.88 26.27 -11.73
C THR A 44 4.61 26.53 -12.53
N PHE A 45 3.83 27.50 -12.08
CA PHE A 45 2.63 28.02 -12.73
C PHE A 45 2.84 29.47 -13.14
N VAL A 46 2.09 29.94 -14.15
CA VAL A 46 2.12 31.32 -14.64
C VAL A 46 0.71 31.91 -14.58
N ASN A 47 0.57 33.15 -14.12
CA ASN A 47 -0.64 33.93 -14.36
C ASN A 47 -0.69 34.32 -15.85
N PRO A 48 -1.67 33.82 -16.65
CA PRO A 48 -1.73 34.11 -18.08
C PRO A 48 -2.17 35.55 -18.39
N SER A 49 -2.79 36.26 -17.43
CA SER A 49 -3.20 37.64 -17.60
C SER A 49 -1.99 38.58 -17.57
N SER A 50 -1.82 39.37 -18.62
CA SER A 50 -0.75 40.40 -18.73
C SER A 50 -1.11 41.72 -18.04
N THR A 51 -2.37 41.89 -17.61
CA THR A 51 -2.88 43.16 -17.04
C THR A 51 -3.48 43.03 -15.64
N GLU A 52 -3.99 41.85 -15.26
CA GLU A 52 -4.72 41.68 -14.00
C GLU A 52 -3.97 40.77 -13.01
N PRO A 53 -3.72 41.23 -11.76
CA PRO A 53 -3.22 40.39 -10.69
C PRO A 53 -4.35 39.48 -10.16
N ILE A 54 -4.00 38.27 -9.73
CA ILE A 54 -4.95 37.33 -9.11
C ILE A 54 -4.86 37.46 -7.58
N PRO A 55 -5.92 37.88 -6.87
CA PRO A 55 -5.86 38.12 -5.43
C PRO A 55 -5.57 36.87 -4.58
N GLU A 56 -6.05 35.71 -5.02
CA GLU A 56 -5.85 34.42 -4.34
C GLU A 56 -5.93 33.28 -5.36
N VAL A 57 -4.93 32.39 -5.34
CA VAL A 57 -4.97 31.09 -6.04
C VAL A 57 -5.01 29.96 -5.03
N LEU A 58 -5.76 28.92 -5.35
CA LEU A 58 -5.80 27.64 -4.66
C LEU A 58 -4.92 26.66 -5.42
N TYR A 59 -3.97 26.04 -4.74
CA TYR A 59 -3.20 24.92 -5.29
C TYR A 59 -3.58 23.62 -4.59
N THR A 60 -3.77 22.55 -5.37
CA THR A 60 -4.17 21.23 -4.91
C THR A 60 -3.22 20.15 -5.44
N PHE A 61 -2.78 19.25 -4.56
CA PHE A 61 -1.82 18.20 -4.91
C PHE A 61 -2.20 16.87 -4.24
N PRO A 62 -2.17 15.73 -4.96
CA PRO A 62 -2.35 14.41 -4.37
C PRO A 62 -1.08 13.97 -3.61
N LEU A 63 -1.23 13.28 -2.48
CA LEU A 63 -0.16 12.50 -1.87
C LEU A 63 -0.47 11.01 -1.89
N TYR A 64 0.59 10.19 -1.94
CA TYR A 64 0.46 8.77 -1.64
C TYR A 64 0.14 8.57 -0.16
N ASP A 65 -0.64 7.54 0.17
CA ASP A 65 -0.99 7.28 1.58
C ASP A 65 0.22 6.82 2.39
N GLY A 66 0.42 7.44 3.55
CA GLY A 66 1.62 7.31 4.37
C GLY A 66 2.70 8.37 4.08
N ALA A 67 2.63 9.08 2.95
CA ALA A 67 3.51 10.21 2.71
C ALA A 67 3.17 11.43 3.60
N SER A 68 4.14 12.28 3.87
CA SER A 68 3.92 13.57 4.53
C SER A 68 4.80 14.68 3.95
N VAL A 69 4.27 15.91 3.95
CA VAL A 69 5.04 17.11 3.64
C VAL A 69 5.79 17.57 4.89
N VAL A 70 7.11 17.72 4.74
CA VAL A 70 8.05 18.13 5.80
C VAL A 70 8.69 19.50 5.54
N ASN A 71 8.59 20.01 4.32
CA ASN A 71 8.96 21.39 3.99
C ASN A 71 8.07 21.91 2.87
N PHE A 72 7.67 23.18 2.97
CA PHE A 72 6.90 23.90 1.96
C PHE A 72 7.53 25.28 1.75
N THR A 73 7.92 25.60 0.54
CA THR A 73 8.35 26.94 0.12
C THR A 73 7.54 27.37 -1.09
N CYS A 74 7.13 28.64 -1.13
CA CYS A 74 6.42 29.22 -2.26
C CYS A 74 7.11 30.51 -2.67
N ARG A 75 7.24 30.72 -3.99
CA ARG A 75 7.79 31.94 -4.59
C ARG A 75 6.73 32.57 -5.48
N VAL A 76 6.41 33.85 -5.25
CA VAL A 76 5.40 34.61 -5.99
C VAL A 76 6.06 35.89 -6.51
N GLY A 77 6.40 35.91 -7.80
CA GLY A 77 7.33 36.92 -8.32
C GLY A 77 8.68 36.84 -7.60
N ASP A 78 9.11 37.93 -6.97
CA ASP A 78 10.37 38.00 -6.21
C ASP A 78 10.21 37.59 -4.74
N ASP A 79 8.98 37.49 -4.22
CA ASP A 79 8.72 37.14 -2.82
C ASP A 79 8.89 35.63 -2.59
N VAL A 80 9.79 35.26 -1.69
CA VAL A 80 9.93 33.88 -1.17
C VAL A 80 9.30 33.81 0.23
N ILE A 81 8.39 32.86 0.42
CA ILE A 81 7.80 32.55 1.72
C ILE A 81 8.10 31.09 2.09
N ARG A 82 8.60 30.88 3.32
CA ARG A 82 8.95 29.57 3.86
C ARG A 82 7.91 29.14 4.89
N GLY A 83 7.39 27.93 4.74
CA GLY A 83 6.41 27.36 5.66
C GLY A 83 7.07 26.88 6.94
N LYS A 84 6.45 27.21 8.07
CA LYS A 84 6.73 26.60 9.38
C LYS A 84 5.47 25.89 9.87
N VAL A 85 5.62 24.67 10.41
CA VAL A 85 4.50 23.96 11.03
C VAL A 85 4.11 24.60 12.35
N GLU A 86 2.82 24.92 12.47
CA GLU A 86 2.17 25.42 13.67
C GLU A 86 0.84 24.65 13.88
N PRO A 87 0.28 24.63 15.10
CA PRO A 87 -1.07 24.14 15.36
C PRO A 87 -2.10 24.78 14.43
N LYS A 88 -3.02 24.00 13.86
CA LYS A 88 -3.90 24.45 12.76
C LYS A 88 -4.63 25.76 13.03
N LYS A 89 -5.22 25.91 14.24
CA LYS A 89 -5.90 27.15 14.67
C LYS A 89 -4.96 28.37 14.63
N LYS A 90 -3.72 28.19 15.13
CA LYS A 90 -2.68 29.23 15.18
C LYS A 90 -2.13 29.54 13.79
N ALA A 91 -1.99 28.53 12.91
CA ALA A 91 -1.62 28.70 11.51
C ALA A 91 -2.65 29.55 10.74
N ASP A 92 -3.95 29.22 10.88
CA ASP A 92 -5.04 30.03 10.32
C ASP A 92 -5.01 31.48 10.86
N GLU A 93 -4.85 31.68 12.17
CA GLU A 93 -4.73 33.03 12.75
C GLU A 93 -3.56 33.84 12.18
N ILE A 94 -2.37 33.25 12.07
CA ILE A 94 -1.18 33.89 11.51
C ILE A 94 -1.43 34.27 10.04
N TYR A 95 -2.00 33.35 9.26
CA TYR A 95 -2.34 33.57 7.85
C TYR A 95 -3.36 34.71 7.67
N GLN A 96 -4.46 34.73 8.44
CA GLN A 96 -5.46 35.80 8.35
C GLN A 96 -4.87 37.17 8.77
N LYS A 97 -4.03 37.20 9.81
CA LYS A 97 -3.32 38.42 10.26
C LYS A 97 -2.37 38.96 9.18
N ALA A 98 -1.66 38.09 8.45
CA ALA A 98 -0.80 38.48 7.35
C ALA A 98 -1.59 38.97 6.12
N LYS A 99 -2.65 38.24 5.74
CA LYS A 99 -3.56 38.61 4.65
C LYS A 99 -4.22 39.97 4.87
N ALA A 100 -4.67 40.26 6.09
CA ALA A 100 -5.24 41.55 6.46
C ALA A 100 -4.25 42.72 6.36
N LYS A 101 -2.94 42.46 6.43
CA LYS A 101 -1.86 43.44 6.23
C LYS A 101 -1.42 43.58 4.76
N GLY A 102 -2.05 42.86 3.83
CA GLY A 102 -1.63 42.82 2.43
C GLY A 102 -0.28 42.10 2.20
N GLN A 103 0.19 41.32 3.17
CA GLN A 103 1.45 40.58 3.05
C GLN A 103 1.26 39.31 2.22
N THR A 104 2.25 38.97 1.39
CA THR A 104 2.34 37.67 0.73
C THR A 104 2.41 36.58 1.80
N ALA A 105 1.41 35.71 1.80
CA ALA A 105 1.28 34.62 2.78
C ALA A 105 0.63 33.40 2.13
N ALA A 106 0.94 32.22 2.67
CA ALA A 106 0.34 30.96 2.32
C ALA A 106 0.08 30.10 3.55
N ILE A 107 -0.94 29.25 3.45
CA ILE A 107 -1.28 28.23 4.44
C ILE A 107 -1.50 26.91 3.72
N PHE A 108 -0.77 25.87 4.14
CA PHE A 108 -0.75 24.55 3.51
C PHE A 108 -1.42 23.54 4.46
N ASP A 109 -2.60 23.05 4.05
CA ASP A 109 -3.53 22.25 4.85
C ASP A 109 -3.75 20.86 4.24
N GLN A 110 -3.78 19.83 5.09
CA GLN A 110 -4.34 18.52 4.72
C GLN A 110 -5.88 18.59 4.72
N SER A 111 -6.52 17.99 3.71
CA SER A 111 -7.98 17.93 3.62
C SER A 111 -8.58 16.94 4.63
N TYR A 112 -9.43 17.42 5.54
CA TYR A 112 -10.00 16.61 6.63
C TYR A 112 -10.75 15.35 6.16
N ASN A 113 -11.46 15.42 5.02
CA ASN A 113 -12.21 14.29 4.44
C ASN A 113 -11.38 13.45 3.44
N ALA A 114 -10.12 13.80 3.17
CA ALA A 114 -9.28 13.15 2.16
C ALA A 114 -7.80 13.35 2.48
N GLY A 115 -7.22 12.43 3.26
CA GLY A 115 -5.81 12.51 3.68
C GLY A 115 -4.81 12.49 2.51
N ASP A 116 -5.22 11.96 1.36
CA ASP A 116 -4.49 11.96 0.10
C ASP A 116 -4.57 13.28 -0.69
N ILE A 117 -5.20 14.34 -0.16
CA ILE A 117 -5.29 15.65 -0.85
C ILE A 117 -4.81 16.78 0.05
N PHE A 118 -3.77 17.48 -0.40
CA PHE A 118 -3.28 18.72 0.21
C PHE A 118 -3.74 19.94 -0.58
N LYS A 119 -3.99 21.03 0.15
CA LYS A 119 -4.50 22.29 -0.39
C LYS A 119 -3.71 23.46 0.18
N THR A 120 -3.37 24.44 -0.64
CA THR A 120 -2.80 25.71 -0.18
C THR A 120 -3.49 26.89 -0.83
N ARG A 121 -3.48 28.01 -0.12
CA ARG A 121 -4.02 29.30 -0.57
C ARG A 121 -2.84 30.26 -0.68
N VAL A 122 -2.52 30.72 -1.88
CA VAL A 122 -1.43 31.67 -2.15
C VAL A 122 -2.04 33.00 -2.58
N GLY A 123 -1.75 34.07 -1.84
CA GLY A 123 -2.27 35.41 -2.11
C GLY A 123 -1.43 36.21 -3.10
N ASN A 124 -2.05 37.22 -3.71
CA ASN A 124 -1.41 38.35 -4.39
C ASN A 124 -0.45 37.96 -5.54
N VAL A 125 -0.93 37.19 -6.52
CA VAL A 125 -0.13 36.79 -7.70
C VAL A 125 -0.14 37.91 -8.75
N PRO A 126 1.02 38.50 -9.13
CA PRO A 126 1.05 39.58 -10.11
C PRO A 126 0.58 39.18 -11.51
N ALA A 127 0.20 40.16 -12.34
CA ALA A 127 -0.01 39.97 -13.77
C ALA A 127 1.29 39.46 -14.44
N GLY A 128 1.18 38.41 -15.26
CA GLY A 128 2.33 37.68 -15.83
C GLY A 128 3.23 36.97 -14.79
N GLY A 129 2.86 37.01 -13.51
CA GLY A 129 3.66 36.51 -12.40
C GLY A 129 3.80 34.98 -12.41
N LYS A 130 4.95 34.51 -11.92
CA LYS A 130 5.20 33.09 -11.68
C LYS A 130 4.86 32.74 -10.24
N VAL A 131 4.24 31.57 -10.07
CA VAL A 131 4.06 30.89 -8.77
C VAL A 131 4.89 29.61 -8.83
N VAL A 132 5.99 29.57 -8.07
CA VAL A 132 6.82 28.37 -7.90
C VAL A 132 6.49 27.76 -6.54
N ILE A 133 6.14 26.49 -6.52
CA ILE A 133 5.78 25.73 -5.32
C ILE A 133 6.81 24.62 -5.17
N GLU A 134 7.53 24.63 -4.05
CA GLU A 134 8.62 23.72 -3.69
C GLU A 134 8.16 22.93 -2.44
N ILE A 135 8.02 21.61 -2.57
CA ILE A 135 7.48 20.71 -1.53
C ILE A 135 8.50 19.60 -1.28
N THR A 136 8.96 19.44 -0.04
CA THR A 136 9.70 18.24 0.37
C THR A 136 8.76 17.26 1.04
N MET A 137 8.76 16.03 0.56
CA MET A 137 7.94 14.92 1.03
C MET A 137 8.83 13.79 1.56
N VAL A 138 8.34 13.05 2.56
CA VAL A 138 8.89 11.77 2.99
C VAL A 138 7.82 10.68 2.93
N GLU A 139 8.21 9.45 2.62
CA GLU A 139 7.29 8.31 2.46
C GLU A 139 7.93 6.99 2.93
N GLU A 140 7.11 6.10 3.50
CA GLU A 140 7.44 4.67 3.67
C GLU A 140 7.00 3.89 2.40
N LEU A 141 7.97 3.42 1.63
CA LEU A 141 7.75 2.75 0.35
C LEU A 141 7.11 1.38 0.53
N LYS A 142 6.03 1.11 -0.22
CA LYS A 142 5.37 -0.20 -0.20
C LYS A 142 6.19 -1.24 -0.94
N GLN A 143 6.07 -2.50 -0.52
CA GLN A 143 6.69 -3.63 -1.21
C GLN A 143 5.91 -3.94 -2.50
N ASP A 144 6.61 -4.05 -3.62
CA ASP A 144 6.06 -4.55 -4.87
C ASP A 144 5.94 -6.09 -4.86
N ALA A 145 4.82 -6.61 -5.33
CA ALA A 145 4.58 -8.06 -5.37
C ALA A 145 5.34 -8.77 -6.51
N GLN A 146 5.83 -8.05 -7.52
CA GLN A 146 6.55 -8.63 -8.65
C GLN A 146 8.06 -8.74 -8.42
N THR A 147 8.64 -7.71 -7.82
CA THR A 147 10.09 -7.58 -7.57
C THR A 147 10.51 -7.85 -6.13
N ASN A 148 9.56 -7.99 -5.19
CA ASN A 148 9.77 -8.04 -3.73
C ASN A 148 10.43 -6.80 -3.09
N GLY A 149 10.79 -5.79 -3.89
CA GLY A 149 11.48 -4.59 -3.46
C GLY A 149 10.59 -3.37 -3.28
N PRO A 150 11.18 -2.20 -3.01
CA PRO A 150 10.42 -0.97 -2.80
C PRO A 150 9.79 -0.48 -4.11
N ARG A 151 8.53 -0.04 -4.00
CA ARG A 151 7.75 0.66 -5.01
C ARG A 151 7.61 2.12 -4.62
N TYR A 152 8.16 3.02 -5.43
CA TYR A 152 7.95 4.46 -5.30
C TYR A 152 6.90 4.93 -6.32
N THR A 153 5.94 5.75 -5.89
CA THR A 153 4.84 6.25 -6.72
C THR A 153 4.67 7.74 -6.52
N ILE A 154 4.86 8.53 -7.58
CA ILE A 154 4.49 9.95 -7.61
C ILE A 154 3.07 10.03 -8.19
N PRO A 155 2.04 10.34 -7.37
CA PRO A 155 0.70 10.50 -7.88
C PRO A 155 0.60 11.76 -8.75
N MET A 156 0.09 11.59 -9.96
CA MET A 156 -0.17 12.66 -10.94
C MET A 156 -1.67 12.92 -11.09
N ALA A 157 -2.53 12.28 -10.28
CA ALA A 157 -3.95 12.52 -10.29
C ALA A 157 -4.59 12.47 -8.89
N ILE A 158 -5.65 13.25 -8.71
CA ILE A 158 -6.59 13.12 -7.60
C ILE A 158 -7.76 12.26 -8.10
N ALA A 159 -8.02 11.15 -7.40
CA ALA A 159 -9.16 10.28 -7.65
C ALA A 159 -10.49 11.07 -7.57
N PRO A 160 -11.39 10.98 -8.57
CA PRO A 160 -12.74 11.51 -8.43
C PRO A 160 -13.45 10.86 -7.24
N ARG A 161 -14.33 11.61 -6.59
CA ARG A 161 -15.09 11.14 -5.42
C ARG A 161 -16.58 11.17 -5.73
N TYR A 162 -17.27 10.07 -5.42
CA TYR A 162 -18.69 9.89 -5.71
C TYR A 162 -19.54 11.03 -5.17
N GLY A 163 -20.38 11.63 -6.02
CA GLY A 163 -21.25 12.76 -5.66
C GLY A 163 -20.68 14.15 -5.96
N GLU A 164 -19.37 14.31 -6.23
CA GLU A 164 -18.85 15.60 -6.72
C GLU A 164 -19.10 15.78 -8.22
N ARG A 165 -19.74 16.90 -8.59
CA ARG A 165 -19.79 17.41 -9.97
C ARG A 165 -19.02 18.71 -10.05
N HIS A 166 -17.71 18.60 -10.26
CA HIS A 166 -16.91 19.74 -10.71
C HIS A 166 -16.85 19.74 -12.23
N GLU A 167 -17.46 20.76 -12.84
CA GLU A 167 -17.19 21.11 -14.23
C GLU A 167 -15.77 21.68 -14.28
N VAL A 168 -14.79 20.81 -14.55
CA VAL A 168 -13.41 21.18 -14.79
C VAL A 168 -13.35 21.84 -16.17
N SER A 169 -13.10 23.15 -16.20
CA SER A 169 -12.57 23.78 -17.41
C SER A 169 -11.22 23.12 -17.71
N THR A 170 -11.11 22.48 -18.88
CA THR A 170 -9.81 22.00 -19.34
C THR A 170 -8.89 23.20 -19.48
N GLY A 171 -7.80 23.23 -18.69
CA GLY A 171 -6.74 24.22 -18.87
C GLY A 171 -6.23 24.21 -20.31
N PRO A 172 -5.63 25.32 -20.80
CA PRO A 172 -5.35 25.52 -22.21
C PRO A 172 -4.50 24.37 -22.79
N GLU A 173 -5.11 23.61 -23.71
CA GLU A 173 -4.43 22.57 -24.48
C GLU A 173 -3.25 23.19 -25.25
N GLY A 174 -2.06 22.62 -25.08
CA GLY A 174 -0.85 23.04 -25.80
C GLY A 174 0.25 23.69 -24.96
N THR A 175 0.09 23.84 -23.64
CA THR A 175 1.20 24.29 -22.78
C THR A 175 2.27 23.20 -22.67
N VAL A 176 3.48 23.47 -23.18
CA VAL A 176 4.63 22.55 -23.07
C VAL A 176 5.20 22.62 -21.65
N VAL A 177 4.86 21.63 -20.82
CA VAL A 177 5.43 21.50 -19.47
C VAL A 177 6.87 20.98 -19.60
N LYS A 178 7.86 21.74 -19.15
CA LYS A 178 9.23 21.21 -18.99
C LYS A 178 9.21 20.26 -17.79
N THR A 179 9.27 18.96 -18.06
CA THR A 179 9.27 17.91 -17.04
C THR A 179 10.65 17.29 -16.87
N THR A 180 11.13 17.23 -15.63
CA THR A 180 12.30 16.47 -15.20
C THR A 180 11.91 15.61 -14.01
N ILE A 181 12.20 14.31 -14.05
CA ILE A 181 12.13 13.45 -12.86
C ILE A 181 13.46 12.71 -12.76
N LYS A 182 14.01 12.71 -11.55
CA LYS A 182 15.31 12.16 -11.20
C LYS A 182 15.15 11.42 -9.88
N VAL A 183 15.56 10.15 -9.84
CA VAL A 183 15.47 9.32 -8.63
C VAL A 183 16.82 8.66 -8.39
N ASP A 184 17.46 8.98 -7.28
CA ASP A 184 18.63 8.26 -6.79
C ASP A 184 18.15 7.16 -5.84
N VAL A 185 18.67 5.95 -6.01
CA VAL A 185 18.28 4.75 -5.25
C VAL A 185 19.52 4.26 -4.51
N ILE A 186 19.40 4.09 -3.19
CA ILE A 186 20.48 3.64 -2.31
C ILE A 186 19.92 2.51 -1.44
N MET A 187 20.37 1.29 -1.68
CA MET A 187 20.03 0.11 -0.88
C MET A 187 21.08 -0.12 0.22
N GLU A 188 20.84 -1.11 1.07
CA GLU A 188 21.72 -1.47 2.18
C GLU A 188 23.11 -1.91 1.72
N LYS A 189 24.13 -1.72 2.58
CA LYS A 189 25.47 -2.26 2.34
C LYS A 189 25.39 -3.78 2.29
N GLY A 190 25.80 -4.38 1.17
CA GLY A 190 25.68 -5.82 0.89
C GLY A 190 24.49 -6.21 -0.01
N CYS A 191 23.59 -5.28 -0.33
CA CYS A 191 22.61 -5.45 -1.40
C CYS A 191 23.26 -5.12 -2.76
N THR A 192 22.85 -5.82 -3.82
CA THR A 192 23.20 -5.47 -5.21
C THR A 192 21.91 -5.13 -5.96
N ILE A 193 21.81 -3.92 -6.52
CA ILE A 193 20.68 -3.55 -7.38
C ILE A 193 20.83 -4.31 -8.71
N ARG A 194 19.90 -5.21 -8.98
CA ARG A 194 19.85 -6.01 -10.22
C ARG A 194 19.18 -5.25 -11.36
N ASN A 195 18.12 -4.50 -11.05
CA ASN A 195 17.39 -3.69 -12.03
C ASN A 195 16.53 -2.63 -11.33
N VAL A 196 16.26 -1.52 -12.02
CA VAL A 196 15.20 -0.57 -11.62
C VAL A 196 14.32 -0.33 -12.83
N ARG A 197 13.00 -0.52 -12.69
CA ARG A 197 12.05 -0.43 -13.80
C ARG A 197 10.96 0.59 -13.48
N SER A 198 10.38 1.19 -14.52
CA SER A 198 9.12 1.93 -14.40
C SER A 198 8.06 1.26 -15.28
N PRO A 199 6.94 0.77 -14.71
CA PRO A 199 5.86 0.18 -15.50
C PRO A 199 4.95 1.22 -16.16
N SER A 200 5.12 2.52 -15.87
CA SER A 200 4.29 3.61 -16.40
C SER A 200 5.02 4.52 -17.37
N HIS A 201 6.32 4.77 -17.19
CA HIS A 201 7.05 5.77 -17.98
C HIS A 201 8.41 5.26 -18.47
N PRO A 202 8.89 5.69 -19.65
CA PRO A 202 10.22 5.33 -20.13
C PRO A 202 11.32 6.06 -19.36
N ILE A 203 12.35 5.34 -18.93
CA ILE A 203 13.44 5.83 -18.06
C ILE A 203 14.83 5.56 -18.64
N GLU A 204 15.81 6.37 -18.22
CA GLU A 204 17.24 6.16 -18.36
C GLU A 204 17.79 5.68 -17.02
N LEU A 205 18.50 4.55 -17.01
CA LEU A 205 19.02 3.91 -15.79
C LEU A 205 20.56 3.88 -15.79
N ASN A 206 21.15 4.36 -14.70
CA ASN A 206 22.56 4.18 -14.37
C ASN A 206 22.67 3.33 -13.11
N LEU A 207 23.05 2.06 -13.24
CA LEU A 207 23.40 1.20 -12.09
C LEU A 207 24.81 1.53 -11.58
N GLY A 208 25.06 1.25 -10.31
CA GLY A 208 26.36 1.40 -9.67
C GLY A 208 26.66 2.79 -9.11
N ARG A 209 25.75 3.77 -9.21
CA ARG A 209 26.04 5.17 -8.86
C ARG A 209 24.78 6.00 -8.67
N ALA A 210 24.78 6.87 -7.66
CA ALA A 210 23.83 7.98 -7.56
C ALA A 210 24.31 9.18 -8.38
N SER A 211 23.39 10.09 -8.69
CA SER A 211 23.59 11.21 -9.62
C SER A 211 24.67 12.23 -9.26
N TYR A 212 25.04 12.30 -7.98
CA TYR A 212 26.02 13.23 -7.43
C TYR A 212 27.43 12.61 -7.32
N MET A 213 27.56 11.31 -7.60
CA MET A 213 28.83 10.60 -7.56
C MET A 213 29.64 10.87 -8.84
N SER A 214 30.97 10.88 -8.71
CA SER A 214 31.86 10.97 -9.87
C SER A 214 31.73 9.74 -10.77
N GLU A 215 31.96 9.88 -12.08
CA GLU A 215 31.81 8.77 -13.04
C GLU A 215 32.73 7.57 -12.75
N SER A 216 33.82 7.79 -12.01
CA SER A 216 34.79 6.78 -11.61
C SER A 216 34.39 5.93 -10.40
N THR A 217 33.36 6.34 -9.65
CA THR A 217 32.92 5.66 -8.43
C THR A 217 31.81 4.66 -8.76
N PHE A 218 31.97 3.41 -8.31
CA PHE A 218 31.00 2.34 -8.51
C PHE A 218 30.65 1.66 -7.18
N GLU A 219 29.37 1.67 -6.81
CA GLU A 219 28.81 1.02 -5.63
C GLU A 219 27.58 0.19 -6.03
N PRO A 220 27.58 -1.15 -5.86
CA PRO A 220 26.52 -2.02 -6.40
C PRO A 220 25.14 -1.84 -5.73
N CYS A 221 25.09 -1.19 -4.56
CA CYS A 221 23.86 -0.81 -3.87
C CYS A 221 23.28 0.54 -4.33
N TYR A 222 23.90 1.22 -5.30
CA TYR A 222 23.48 2.55 -5.78
C TYR A 222 22.94 2.50 -7.23
N ALA A 223 21.95 3.34 -7.53
CA ALA A 223 21.51 3.60 -8.89
C ALA A 223 20.97 5.03 -9.05
N SER A 224 20.95 5.53 -10.28
CA SER A 224 20.35 6.82 -10.63
C SER A 224 19.46 6.66 -11.85
N VAL A 225 18.20 7.10 -11.71
CA VAL A 225 17.16 7.02 -12.72
C VAL A 225 16.78 8.42 -13.18
N ARG A 226 16.58 8.60 -14.49
CA ARG A 226 16.01 9.83 -15.06
C ARG A 226 14.85 9.49 -15.98
N LEU A 227 13.84 10.35 -16.03
CA LEU A 227 12.77 10.26 -17.02
C LEU A 227 13.32 10.58 -18.42
N GLN A 228 12.94 9.78 -19.43
CA GLN A 228 13.34 10.05 -20.81
C GLN A 228 12.73 11.36 -21.34
N LYS A 229 13.47 12.04 -22.21
CA LYS A 229 13.03 13.29 -22.86
C LYS A 229 11.74 13.03 -23.65
N ASN A 230 10.78 13.95 -23.53
CA ASN A 230 9.44 13.92 -24.15
C ASN A 230 8.44 12.90 -23.55
N ALA A 231 8.72 12.28 -22.40
CA ALA A 231 7.70 11.49 -21.70
C ALA A 231 6.53 12.37 -21.24
N VAL A 232 5.29 11.89 -21.42
CA VAL A 232 4.06 12.64 -21.15
C VAL A 232 3.45 12.18 -19.82
N MET A 233 3.52 13.04 -18.81
CA MET A 233 2.95 12.79 -17.48
C MET A 233 1.43 12.95 -17.48
N ARG A 234 0.69 11.89 -17.81
CA ARG A 234 -0.79 11.82 -17.70
C ARG A 234 -1.28 10.88 -16.61
N GLU A 235 -0.42 10.00 -16.14
CA GLU A 235 -0.67 8.99 -15.12
C GLU A 235 0.46 8.99 -14.09
N ASP A 236 0.29 8.26 -13.00
CA ASP A 236 1.24 8.24 -11.90
C ASP A 236 2.60 7.69 -12.34
N PHE A 237 3.69 8.34 -11.92
CA PHE A 237 5.03 7.83 -12.16
C PHE A 237 5.38 6.79 -11.11
N VAL A 238 5.54 5.55 -11.56
CA VAL A 238 5.85 4.40 -10.70
C VAL A 238 7.26 3.92 -10.99
N LEU A 239 8.01 3.58 -9.94
CA LEU A 239 9.34 2.98 -10.01
C LEU A 239 9.38 1.74 -9.10
N THR A 240 9.92 0.63 -9.59
CA THR A 240 10.16 -0.60 -8.81
C THR A 240 11.64 -0.97 -8.84
N VAL A 241 12.19 -1.29 -7.67
CA VAL A 241 13.61 -1.63 -7.48
C VAL A 241 13.74 -3.12 -7.21
N ASN A 242 14.51 -3.83 -8.03
CA ASN A 242 14.90 -5.22 -7.80
C ASN A 242 16.36 -5.25 -7.33
N SER A 243 16.59 -5.75 -6.12
CA SER A 243 17.91 -5.97 -5.53
C SER A 243 17.94 -7.28 -4.75
N ASP A 244 19.13 -7.81 -4.53
CA ASP A 244 19.30 -9.00 -3.68
C ASP A 244 19.00 -8.69 -2.20
N ASN A 245 18.86 -9.74 -1.38
CA ASN A 245 18.82 -9.69 0.10
C ASN A 245 17.70 -8.84 0.74
N GLN A 246 16.72 -8.38 -0.04
CA GLN A 246 15.63 -7.51 0.41
C GLN A 246 14.79 -8.09 1.56
N ASP A 247 14.73 -9.41 1.70
CA ASP A 247 13.94 -10.07 2.75
C ASP A 247 14.65 -10.11 4.12
N ASN A 248 15.94 -9.76 4.17
CA ASN A 248 16.70 -9.81 5.42
C ASN A 248 16.17 -8.74 6.41
N PRO A 249 15.98 -9.09 7.69
CA PRO A 249 15.55 -8.12 8.69
C PRO A 249 16.69 -7.15 8.99
N VAL A 250 16.36 -5.86 9.06
CA VAL A 250 17.31 -4.76 9.31
C VAL A 250 16.66 -3.69 10.17
N ALA A 251 17.42 -3.09 11.07
CA ALA A 251 17.00 -1.93 11.85
C ALA A 251 17.94 -0.75 11.59
N PHE A 252 17.42 0.40 11.21
CA PHE A 252 18.21 1.61 10.92
C PHE A 252 18.05 2.65 12.04
N LEU A 253 19.16 3.08 12.62
CA LEU A 253 19.22 4.11 13.66
C LEU A 253 19.65 5.45 13.04
N GLU A 254 18.79 6.46 13.12
CA GLU A 254 19.06 7.83 12.69
C GLU A 254 19.18 8.74 13.93
N THR A 255 20.12 9.69 13.89
CA THR A 255 20.26 10.75 14.92
C THR A 255 19.85 12.10 14.32
N HIS A 256 19.08 12.92 15.04
CA HIS A 256 18.54 14.17 14.48
C HIS A 256 19.63 15.26 14.38
N PRO A 257 19.77 15.98 13.25
CA PRO A 257 20.84 16.97 13.04
C PRO A 257 20.73 18.21 13.94
N THR A 258 19.52 18.54 14.40
CA THR A 258 19.22 19.81 15.09
C THR A 258 18.52 19.65 16.44
N LEU A 259 18.10 18.45 16.81
CA LEU A 259 17.43 18.18 18.10
C LEU A 259 18.42 17.39 18.98
N PRO A 260 18.86 17.94 20.13
CA PRO A 260 19.91 17.32 20.93
C PRO A 260 19.44 15.98 21.51
N ASN A 261 20.30 14.96 21.40
CA ASN A 261 20.09 13.58 21.85
C ASN A 261 18.84 12.88 21.26
N GLN A 262 18.22 13.46 20.23
CA GLN A 262 17.04 12.86 19.60
C GLN A 262 17.49 11.78 18.61
N GLN A 263 17.01 10.56 18.82
CA GLN A 263 17.22 9.41 17.94
C GLN A 263 15.88 8.81 17.48
N SER A 264 15.92 8.06 16.38
CA SER A 264 14.79 7.30 15.85
C SER A 264 15.27 6.01 15.19
N LEU A 265 14.55 4.90 15.40
CA LEU A 265 14.85 3.59 14.85
C LEU A 265 13.74 3.17 13.87
N MET A 266 14.11 2.67 12.69
CA MET A 266 13.20 1.98 11.76
C MET A 266 13.59 0.51 11.67
N VAL A 267 12.78 -0.38 12.22
CA VAL A 267 12.91 -1.83 12.07
C VAL A 267 12.07 -2.28 10.87
N SER A 268 12.68 -2.91 9.87
CA SER A 268 11.99 -3.48 8.71
C SER A 268 12.33 -4.96 8.56
N LEU A 269 11.32 -5.80 8.32
CA LEU A 269 11.51 -7.23 8.08
C LEU A 269 10.48 -7.79 7.11
N VAL A 270 10.84 -8.86 6.40
CA VAL A 270 9.90 -9.68 5.62
C VAL A 270 9.79 -11.03 6.33
N PRO A 271 8.67 -11.33 7.02
CA PRO A 271 8.52 -12.59 7.75
C PRO A 271 8.60 -13.80 6.81
N LYS A 272 9.20 -14.88 7.30
CA LYS A 272 9.27 -16.18 6.59
C LYS A 272 8.94 -17.29 7.57
N PHE A 273 7.68 -17.71 7.56
CA PHE A 273 7.20 -18.86 8.33
C PHE A 273 6.07 -19.55 7.56
N SER A 274 5.93 -20.86 7.78
CA SER A 274 4.78 -21.64 7.32
C SER A 274 4.09 -22.21 8.55
N LEU A 275 2.80 -21.90 8.70
CA LEU A 275 1.95 -22.37 9.79
C LEU A 275 0.63 -22.85 9.16
N PRO A 276 0.01 -23.93 9.67
CA PRO A 276 -1.22 -24.45 9.08
C PRO A 276 -2.36 -23.40 9.16
N PRO A 277 -3.34 -23.40 8.25
CA PRO A 277 -4.38 -22.39 8.22
C PRO A 277 -5.25 -22.36 9.49
N ASP A 278 -5.93 -21.22 9.69
CA ASP A 278 -7.03 -21.07 10.65
C ASP A 278 -8.38 -21.41 9.96
N PRO A 279 -9.44 -21.75 10.71
CA PRO A 279 -10.77 -22.00 10.15
C PRO A 279 -11.45 -20.69 9.71
N SER A 280 -11.07 -20.19 8.53
CA SER A 280 -11.56 -18.94 7.95
C SER A 280 -12.77 -19.10 7.02
N GLU A 281 -13.43 -17.97 6.74
CA GLU A 281 -14.48 -17.79 5.74
C GLU A 281 -14.09 -16.62 4.82
N ILE A 282 -14.01 -16.85 3.52
CA ILE A 282 -13.55 -15.85 2.54
C ILE A 282 -14.75 -15.08 1.95
N ILE A 283 -14.83 -13.77 2.18
CA ILE A 283 -15.91 -12.93 1.66
C ILE A 283 -15.35 -11.90 0.68
N PHE A 284 -15.58 -12.10 -0.62
CA PHE A 284 -15.23 -11.11 -1.65
C PHE A 284 -16.28 -10.01 -1.68
N VAL A 285 -15.86 -8.76 -1.53
CA VAL A 285 -16.73 -7.57 -1.64
C VAL A 285 -16.33 -6.82 -2.90
N ILE A 286 -17.17 -6.83 -3.92
CA ILE A 286 -16.82 -6.39 -5.28
C ILE A 286 -17.60 -5.15 -5.72
N ASP A 287 -16.88 -4.16 -6.20
CA ASP A 287 -17.41 -2.89 -6.69
C ASP A 287 -17.96 -3.03 -8.13
N ARG A 288 -19.23 -2.66 -8.31
CA ARG A 288 -19.94 -2.61 -9.59
C ARG A 288 -20.54 -1.22 -9.84
N SER A 289 -19.99 -0.19 -9.19
CA SER A 289 -20.34 1.20 -9.45
C SER A 289 -19.94 1.64 -10.87
N GLY A 290 -20.59 2.69 -11.38
CA GLY A 290 -20.37 3.17 -12.74
C GLY A 290 -18.94 3.65 -13.04
N SER A 291 -18.12 3.92 -12.00
CA SER A 291 -16.69 4.25 -12.17
C SER A 291 -15.83 3.03 -12.53
N MET A 292 -16.37 1.81 -12.40
CA MET A 292 -15.69 0.58 -12.74
C MET A 292 -15.78 0.21 -14.23
N GLN A 293 -16.46 1.00 -15.07
CA GLN A 293 -16.74 0.67 -16.48
C GLN A 293 -15.50 0.25 -17.29
N ASP A 294 -14.35 0.90 -17.09
CA ASP A 294 -13.07 0.61 -17.76
C ASP A 294 -12.19 -0.40 -17.01
N LYS A 295 -12.58 -0.77 -15.78
CA LYS A 295 -11.83 -1.61 -14.82
C LYS A 295 -12.50 -2.95 -14.55
N ILE A 296 -13.75 -3.13 -14.96
CA ILE A 296 -14.57 -4.31 -14.62
C ILE A 296 -13.98 -5.60 -15.19
N VAL A 297 -13.26 -5.51 -16.32
CA VAL A 297 -12.48 -6.63 -16.88
C VAL A 297 -11.37 -7.05 -15.93
N THR A 298 -10.59 -6.09 -15.39
CA THR A 298 -9.55 -6.35 -14.40
C THR A 298 -10.12 -6.95 -13.11
N LEU A 299 -11.30 -6.48 -12.67
CA LEU A 299 -12.01 -7.06 -11.52
C LEU A 299 -12.44 -8.50 -11.78
N LYS A 300 -13.00 -8.82 -12.96
CA LYS A 300 -13.35 -10.19 -13.35
C LYS A 300 -12.14 -11.11 -13.34
N SER A 301 -11.04 -10.69 -13.96
CA SER A 301 -9.80 -11.47 -13.99
C SER A 301 -9.22 -11.71 -12.59
N ALA A 302 -9.22 -10.69 -11.73
CA ALA A 302 -8.77 -10.83 -10.34
C ALA A 302 -9.65 -11.80 -9.55
N LEU A 303 -10.97 -11.70 -9.69
CA LEU A 303 -11.95 -12.58 -9.03
C LEU A 303 -11.85 -14.03 -9.55
N GLU A 304 -11.63 -14.24 -10.86
CA GLU A 304 -11.40 -15.57 -11.42
C GLU A 304 -10.13 -16.23 -10.85
N VAL A 305 -9.03 -15.47 -10.77
CA VAL A 305 -7.79 -15.98 -10.15
C VAL A 305 -8.00 -16.29 -8.67
N PHE A 306 -8.70 -15.45 -7.91
CA PHE A 306 -9.07 -15.76 -6.53
C PHE A 306 -9.89 -17.07 -6.44
N LEU A 307 -10.96 -17.19 -7.22
CA LEU A 307 -11.88 -18.34 -7.19
C LEU A 307 -11.19 -19.66 -7.57
N LYS A 308 -10.36 -19.68 -8.62
CA LYS A 308 -9.61 -20.89 -9.03
C LYS A 308 -8.58 -21.32 -7.97
N SER A 309 -7.96 -20.34 -7.32
CA SER A 309 -6.90 -20.53 -6.30
C SER A 309 -7.42 -20.82 -4.89
N LEU A 310 -8.74 -20.79 -4.65
CA LEU A 310 -9.31 -21.17 -3.37
C LEU A 310 -9.04 -22.66 -3.06
N PRO A 311 -8.56 -22.98 -1.84
CA PRO A 311 -8.49 -24.35 -1.36
C PRO A 311 -9.89 -24.96 -1.23
N LEU A 312 -10.00 -26.25 -1.53
CA LEU A 312 -11.22 -27.02 -1.35
C LEU A 312 -11.64 -27.06 0.14
N GLY A 313 -12.93 -26.97 0.41
CA GLY A 313 -13.46 -27.02 1.78
C GLY A 313 -13.53 -25.68 2.52
N VAL A 314 -12.93 -24.59 1.99
CA VAL A 314 -13.02 -23.26 2.59
C VAL A 314 -14.38 -22.60 2.27
N PRO A 315 -15.18 -22.15 3.26
CA PRO A 315 -16.41 -21.41 3.01
C PRO A 315 -16.15 -20.05 2.35
N PHE A 316 -16.92 -19.69 1.33
CA PHE A 316 -16.82 -18.39 0.66
C PHE A 316 -18.15 -17.82 0.17
N ASN A 317 -18.17 -16.51 -0.13
CA ASN A 317 -19.30 -15.81 -0.74
C ASN A 317 -18.82 -14.56 -1.51
N ILE A 318 -19.69 -14.01 -2.36
CA ILE A 318 -19.45 -12.80 -3.13
C ILE A 318 -20.55 -11.78 -2.83
N VAL A 319 -20.16 -10.59 -2.39
CA VAL A 319 -21.03 -9.45 -2.10
C VAL A 319 -20.77 -8.37 -3.15
N SER A 320 -21.71 -8.18 -4.06
CA SER A 320 -21.66 -7.08 -5.05
C SER A 320 -22.23 -5.80 -4.46
N PHE A 321 -21.64 -4.65 -4.79
CA PHE A 321 -22.16 -3.36 -4.36
C PHE A 321 -22.08 -2.25 -5.42
N GLY A 322 -23.03 -1.33 -5.29
CA GLY A 322 -23.05 -0.03 -5.95
C GLY A 322 -23.89 0.94 -5.12
N SER A 323 -24.98 1.49 -5.68
CA SER A 323 -26.05 2.19 -4.92
C SER A 323 -26.80 1.26 -3.95
N HIS A 324 -26.76 -0.05 -4.19
CA HIS A 324 -27.32 -1.09 -3.34
C HIS A 324 -26.33 -2.25 -3.24
N CYS A 325 -26.51 -3.17 -2.29
CA CYS A 325 -25.72 -4.39 -2.18
C CYS A 325 -26.54 -5.64 -2.49
N SER A 326 -25.89 -6.68 -3.00
CA SER A 326 -26.47 -8.01 -3.21
C SER A 326 -25.41 -9.09 -2.91
N THR A 327 -25.86 -10.27 -2.49
CA THR A 327 -25.00 -11.40 -2.15
C THR A 327 -25.28 -12.55 -3.12
N LEU A 328 -24.24 -13.23 -3.62
CA LEU A 328 -24.39 -14.40 -4.50
C LEU A 328 -25.23 -15.49 -3.84
N TRP A 329 -24.94 -15.78 -2.56
CA TRP A 329 -25.78 -16.65 -1.73
C TRP A 329 -26.18 -15.94 -0.42
N PRO A 330 -27.37 -16.25 0.15
CA PRO A 330 -27.79 -15.70 1.44
C PRO A 330 -26.82 -15.98 2.59
N ARG A 331 -26.09 -17.10 2.51
CA ARG A 331 -25.02 -17.52 3.42
C ARG A 331 -23.92 -18.20 2.60
N SER A 332 -22.68 -18.06 3.04
CA SER A 332 -21.50 -18.57 2.36
C SER A 332 -21.52 -20.10 2.22
N ARG A 333 -21.08 -20.59 1.06
CA ARG A 333 -21.03 -22.02 0.71
C ARG A 333 -19.59 -22.54 0.80
N VAL A 334 -19.44 -23.83 1.09
CA VAL A 334 -18.14 -24.51 1.07
C VAL A 334 -17.59 -24.54 -0.36
N SER A 335 -16.29 -24.25 -0.54
CA SER A 335 -15.63 -24.37 -1.86
C SER A 335 -15.65 -25.82 -2.35
N ASP A 336 -16.54 -26.06 -3.31
CA ASP A 336 -16.83 -27.34 -3.98
C ASP A 336 -17.13 -27.09 -5.48
N LYS A 337 -17.34 -28.16 -6.26
CA LYS A 337 -17.49 -28.07 -7.72
C LYS A 337 -18.70 -27.20 -8.11
N ALA A 338 -19.82 -27.37 -7.41
CA ALA A 338 -21.06 -26.67 -7.71
C ALA A 338 -20.96 -25.18 -7.38
N SER A 339 -20.46 -24.84 -6.19
CA SER A 339 -20.31 -23.46 -5.73
C SER A 339 -19.29 -22.65 -6.54
N LEU A 340 -18.15 -23.25 -6.94
CA LEU A 340 -17.21 -22.55 -7.82
C LEU A 340 -17.73 -22.42 -9.26
N VAL A 341 -18.50 -23.38 -9.80
CA VAL A 341 -19.18 -23.20 -11.09
C VAL A 341 -20.22 -22.08 -11.02
N ASP A 342 -21.11 -22.09 -10.02
CA ASP A 342 -22.07 -21.00 -9.74
C ASP A 342 -21.37 -19.63 -9.68
N ALA A 343 -20.24 -19.55 -8.97
CA ALA A 343 -19.48 -18.31 -8.80
C ALA A 343 -18.74 -17.85 -10.08
N LEU A 344 -18.22 -18.78 -10.88
CA LEU A 344 -17.57 -18.47 -12.16
C LEU A 344 -18.60 -18.08 -13.24
N GLU A 345 -19.79 -18.67 -13.24
CA GLU A 345 -20.90 -18.21 -14.07
C GLU A 345 -21.37 -16.81 -13.66
N PHE A 346 -21.57 -16.58 -12.35
CA PHE A 346 -21.85 -15.25 -11.83
C PHE A 346 -20.79 -14.23 -12.25
N THR A 347 -19.50 -14.58 -12.18
CA THR A 347 -18.38 -13.71 -12.55
C THR A 347 -18.47 -13.24 -14.01
N LYS A 348 -18.93 -14.09 -14.94
CA LYS A 348 -19.18 -13.70 -16.34
C LYS A 348 -20.25 -12.60 -16.44
N THR A 349 -21.29 -12.64 -15.60
CA THR A 349 -22.43 -11.70 -15.60
C THR A 349 -22.17 -10.34 -14.93
N ILE A 350 -21.03 -10.17 -14.24
CA ILE A 350 -20.69 -8.89 -13.59
C ILE A 350 -20.58 -7.76 -14.63
N ASP A 351 -21.15 -6.59 -14.33
CA ASP A 351 -20.91 -5.35 -15.09
C ASP A 351 -20.92 -4.14 -14.15
N ALA A 352 -20.54 -2.96 -14.63
CA ALA A 352 -20.53 -1.69 -13.90
C ALA A 352 -21.92 -1.02 -13.83
N ASP A 353 -22.94 -1.82 -13.49
CA ASP A 353 -24.37 -1.50 -13.63
C ASP A 353 -25.08 -1.13 -12.30
N MET A 354 -24.41 -1.21 -11.15
CA MET A 354 -25.02 -1.00 -9.83
C MET A 354 -25.06 0.47 -9.37
N GLY A 355 -24.55 1.42 -10.17
CA GLY A 355 -24.73 2.85 -9.94
C GLY A 355 -23.66 3.51 -9.07
N GLY A 356 -24.02 3.93 -7.85
CA GLY A 356 -23.16 4.62 -6.89
C GLY A 356 -22.20 3.71 -6.13
N THR A 357 -21.62 4.15 -5.01
CA THR A 357 -20.48 3.46 -4.36
C THR A 357 -20.66 3.35 -2.83
N GLU A 358 -21.64 2.56 -2.36
CA GLU A 358 -22.01 2.40 -0.93
C GLU A 358 -21.21 1.31 -0.19
N ILE A 359 -19.89 1.50 -0.05
CA ILE A 359 -18.98 0.52 0.57
C ILE A 359 -19.41 0.13 2.00
N LEU A 360 -19.80 1.11 2.84
CA LEU A 360 -20.17 0.85 4.24
C LEU A 360 -21.37 -0.10 4.37
N ALA A 361 -22.34 -0.03 3.45
CA ALA A 361 -23.47 -0.94 3.42
C ALA A 361 -23.05 -2.35 3.02
N ALA A 362 -22.14 -2.48 2.06
CA ALA A 362 -21.60 -3.76 1.61
C ALA A 362 -20.79 -4.49 2.70
N LEU A 363 -19.90 -3.76 3.40
CA LEU A 363 -19.13 -4.32 4.52
C LEU A 363 -20.04 -4.73 5.69
N LYS A 364 -21.10 -3.95 5.98
CA LYS A 364 -22.14 -4.33 6.96
C LYS A 364 -22.91 -5.57 6.54
N ALA A 365 -23.21 -5.75 5.24
CA ALA A 365 -23.88 -6.94 4.73
C ALA A 365 -22.99 -8.20 4.84
N ALA A 366 -21.71 -8.09 4.45
CA ALA A 366 -20.71 -9.15 4.64
C ALA A 366 -20.62 -9.59 6.12
N MET A 367 -20.41 -8.62 7.03
CA MET A 367 -20.32 -8.89 8.46
C MET A 367 -21.65 -9.27 9.13
N LYS A 368 -22.79 -9.16 8.45
CA LYS A 368 -24.08 -9.66 9.00
C LYS A 368 -24.24 -11.16 8.83
N ASN A 369 -23.78 -11.72 7.71
CA ASN A 369 -24.10 -13.09 7.28
C ASN A 369 -22.98 -14.12 7.53
N HIS A 370 -21.85 -13.71 8.10
CA HIS A 370 -20.71 -14.60 8.41
C HIS A 370 -21.03 -15.71 9.41
N TYR A 371 -20.32 -16.83 9.29
CA TYR A 371 -20.30 -17.94 10.24
C TYR A 371 -19.69 -17.52 11.58
N LYS A 372 -20.37 -17.80 12.70
CA LYS A 372 -19.91 -17.41 14.04
C LYS A 372 -18.80 -18.29 14.60
N ASP A 373 -18.58 -19.44 13.98
CA ASP A 373 -17.54 -20.43 14.25
C ASP A 373 -16.32 -20.31 13.32
N LYS A 374 -16.32 -19.31 12.42
CA LYS A 374 -15.24 -19.03 11.46
C LYS A 374 -14.73 -17.60 11.60
N ILE A 375 -13.50 -17.39 11.18
CA ILE A 375 -12.90 -16.05 11.10
C ILE A 375 -13.23 -15.44 9.73
N PRO A 376 -13.97 -14.32 9.66
CA PRO A 376 -14.31 -13.71 8.37
C PRO A 376 -13.14 -12.91 7.81
N GLU A 377 -12.71 -13.30 6.61
CA GLU A 377 -11.64 -12.71 5.82
C GLU A 377 -12.28 -11.94 4.65
N VAL A 378 -12.30 -10.62 4.74
CA VAL A 378 -13.03 -9.77 3.79
C VAL A 378 -12.05 -9.19 2.77
N LEU A 379 -12.21 -9.53 1.48
CA LEU A 379 -11.39 -9.00 0.39
C LEU A 379 -12.21 -8.00 -0.44
N LEU A 380 -11.92 -6.70 -0.26
CA LEU A 380 -12.59 -5.62 -0.98
C LEU A 380 -11.88 -5.29 -2.30
N LEU A 381 -12.59 -5.36 -3.43
CA LEU A 381 -12.11 -4.99 -4.77
C LEU A 381 -12.85 -3.72 -5.22
N THR A 382 -12.16 -2.58 -5.35
CA THR A 382 -12.78 -1.26 -5.63
C THR A 382 -11.82 -0.29 -6.31
N ASP A 383 -12.34 0.76 -6.97
CA ASP A 383 -11.57 1.95 -7.37
C ASP A 383 -11.68 3.12 -6.37
N GLY A 384 -12.36 2.92 -5.24
CA GLY A 384 -12.22 3.72 -4.02
C GLY A 384 -12.71 5.17 -4.08
N GLN A 385 -13.67 5.47 -4.95
CA GLN A 385 -14.22 6.82 -5.14
C GLN A 385 -15.19 7.26 -4.02
N VAL A 386 -14.81 7.15 -2.74
CA VAL A 386 -15.69 7.43 -1.58
C VAL A 386 -15.16 8.55 -0.68
N TRP A 387 -16.08 9.38 -0.16
CA TRP A 387 -15.82 10.47 0.80
C TRP A 387 -15.75 10.01 2.26
N ASN A 388 -16.66 9.11 2.67
CA ASN A 388 -16.85 8.78 4.08
C ASN A 388 -15.87 7.69 4.55
N GLN A 389 -14.57 8.00 4.49
CA GLN A 389 -13.51 7.08 4.86
C GLN A 389 -13.52 6.80 6.38
N SER A 390 -13.75 7.84 7.19
CA SER A 390 -13.73 7.76 8.66
C SER A 390 -14.74 6.77 9.24
N ASP A 391 -16.00 6.77 8.76
CA ASP A 391 -17.02 5.84 9.27
C ASP A 391 -16.77 4.41 8.78
N ILE A 392 -16.16 4.24 7.61
CA ILE A 392 -15.72 2.93 7.11
C ILE A 392 -14.61 2.38 8.01
N PHE A 393 -13.56 3.17 8.31
CA PHE A 393 -12.46 2.73 9.16
C PHE A 393 -12.93 2.38 10.58
N LYS A 394 -13.82 3.20 11.17
CA LYS A 394 -14.44 2.91 12.48
C LYS A 394 -15.23 1.59 12.47
N PHE A 395 -16.08 1.37 11.46
CA PHE A 395 -16.85 0.13 11.35
C PHE A 395 -15.94 -1.10 11.17
N VAL A 396 -14.87 -0.97 10.37
CA VAL A 396 -13.89 -2.03 10.16
C VAL A 396 -13.17 -2.37 11.47
N ASP A 397 -12.70 -1.36 12.22
CA ASP A 397 -12.03 -1.56 13.51
C ASP A 397 -12.96 -2.24 14.54
N GLU A 398 -14.22 -1.80 14.65
CA GLU A 398 -15.23 -2.47 15.46
C GLU A 398 -15.46 -3.93 15.05
N ALA A 399 -15.44 -4.24 13.74
CA ALA A 399 -15.61 -5.59 13.22
C ALA A 399 -14.42 -6.50 13.53
N VAL A 400 -13.19 -5.96 13.51
CA VAL A 400 -11.98 -6.64 13.99
C VAL A 400 -12.13 -6.96 15.48
N GLN A 401 -12.49 -5.98 16.31
CA GLN A 401 -12.63 -6.18 17.77
C GLN A 401 -13.74 -7.19 18.13
N LYS A 402 -14.88 -7.18 17.41
CA LYS A 402 -16.07 -8.01 17.74
C LYS A 402 -16.05 -9.42 17.15
N SER A 403 -15.48 -9.60 15.96
CA SER A 403 -15.50 -10.86 15.21
C SER A 403 -14.11 -11.44 14.93
N CYS A 404 -13.04 -10.78 15.40
CA CYS A 404 -11.65 -11.09 15.04
C CYS A 404 -11.43 -11.14 13.50
N ALA A 405 -12.25 -10.38 12.77
CA ALA A 405 -12.25 -10.29 11.32
C ALA A 405 -10.92 -9.73 10.79
N ARG A 406 -10.61 -9.97 9.52
CA ARG A 406 -9.53 -9.27 8.81
C ARG A 406 -10.04 -8.71 7.49
N PHE A 407 -9.54 -7.54 7.11
CA PHE A 407 -9.93 -6.88 5.85
C PHE A 407 -8.70 -6.61 4.99
N PHE A 408 -8.77 -7.06 3.74
CA PHE A 408 -7.79 -6.80 2.68
C PHE A 408 -8.46 -5.97 1.59
N SER A 409 -7.67 -5.22 0.83
CA SER A 409 -8.21 -4.34 -0.21
C SER A 409 -7.35 -4.33 -1.48
N LEU A 410 -7.96 -4.63 -2.61
CA LEU A 410 -7.38 -4.52 -3.94
C LEU A 410 -7.90 -3.25 -4.62
N GLY A 411 -7.03 -2.23 -4.72
CA GLY A 411 -7.30 -1.01 -5.48
C GLY A 411 -7.11 -1.27 -6.98
N ILE A 412 -8.17 -1.08 -7.77
CA ILE A 412 -8.16 -1.38 -9.20
C ILE A 412 -8.09 -0.08 -10.03
N GLY A 413 -7.08 0.01 -10.89
CA GLY A 413 -6.88 1.09 -11.85
C GLY A 413 -6.13 2.31 -11.29
N ASN A 414 -5.67 3.16 -12.21
CA ASN A 414 -4.75 4.28 -11.95
C ASN A 414 -5.38 5.46 -11.17
N ALA A 415 -6.63 5.34 -10.74
CA ALA A 415 -7.34 6.35 -9.94
C ALA A 415 -7.88 5.77 -8.62
N ALA A 416 -7.39 4.61 -8.20
CA ALA A 416 -7.77 4.01 -6.93
C ALA A 416 -7.25 4.85 -5.75
N SER A 417 -8.13 5.26 -4.83
CA SER A 417 -7.71 6.06 -3.67
C SER A 417 -6.85 5.24 -2.70
N HIS A 418 -5.56 5.56 -2.65
CA HIS A 418 -4.60 4.95 -1.73
C HIS A 418 -5.00 5.14 -0.26
N SER A 419 -5.52 6.31 0.12
CA SER A 419 -6.03 6.61 1.47
C SER A 419 -7.13 5.62 1.90
N LEU A 420 -8.09 5.32 1.01
CA LEU A 420 -9.18 4.40 1.33
C LEU A 420 -8.67 2.95 1.46
N ILE A 421 -7.95 2.44 0.46
CA ILE A 421 -7.56 1.02 0.43
C ILE A 421 -6.56 0.72 1.57
N ASN A 422 -5.53 1.54 1.74
CA ASN A 422 -4.56 1.35 2.83
C ASN A 422 -5.19 1.57 4.21
N GLY A 423 -6.14 2.51 4.33
CA GLY A 423 -6.90 2.74 5.56
C GLY A 423 -7.79 1.56 5.96
N ILE A 424 -8.54 0.97 5.02
CA ILE A 424 -9.34 -0.23 5.27
C ILE A 424 -8.45 -1.40 5.70
N ALA A 425 -7.34 -1.64 4.99
CA ALA A 425 -6.42 -2.70 5.31
C ALA A 425 -5.82 -2.55 6.73
N ARG A 426 -5.35 -1.35 7.07
CA ARG A 426 -4.76 -1.03 8.37
C ARG A 426 -5.75 -1.12 9.52
N ALA A 427 -6.95 -0.54 9.39
CA ALA A 427 -8.02 -0.70 10.37
C ALA A 427 -8.45 -2.17 10.50
N GLY A 428 -8.43 -2.91 9.39
CA GLY A 428 -8.79 -4.32 9.30
C GLY A 428 -7.71 -5.31 9.69
N ARG A 429 -6.57 -4.86 10.23
CA ARG A 429 -5.37 -5.67 10.53
C ARG A 429 -4.88 -6.57 9.36
N GLY A 430 -5.18 -6.18 8.12
CA GLY A 430 -4.72 -6.82 6.88
C GLY A 430 -3.77 -5.92 6.08
N PHE A 431 -3.62 -6.21 4.78
CA PHE A 431 -2.83 -5.38 3.86
C PHE A 431 -3.56 -5.06 2.56
N SER A 432 -3.16 -3.95 1.94
CA SER A 432 -3.68 -3.46 0.66
C SER A 432 -2.72 -3.81 -0.48
N GLN A 433 -3.26 -3.89 -1.69
CA GLN A 433 -2.46 -3.88 -2.92
C GLN A 433 -3.16 -3.05 -3.99
N SER A 434 -2.40 -2.47 -4.93
CA SER A 434 -2.95 -1.77 -6.09
C SER A 434 -2.50 -2.41 -7.41
N VAL A 435 -3.42 -2.46 -8.37
CA VAL A 435 -3.20 -2.99 -9.72
C VAL A 435 -3.48 -1.89 -10.74
N LEU A 436 -2.45 -1.48 -11.47
CA LEU A 436 -2.55 -0.57 -12.60
C LEU A 436 -2.90 -1.34 -13.88
N LYS A 437 -3.39 -0.64 -14.90
CA LYS A 437 -3.93 -1.22 -16.13
C LYS A 437 -2.98 -2.17 -16.89
N TYR A 438 -1.67 -2.02 -16.70
CA TYR A 438 -0.62 -2.77 -17.42
C TYR A 438 0.20 -3.68 -16.50
N GLU A 439 -0.22 -3.88 -15.24
CA GLU A 439 0.49 -4.74 -14.28
C GLU A 439 -0.11 -6.16 -14.26
N GLU A 440 0.75 -7.17 -14.09
CA GLU A 440 0.32 -8.55 -13.86
C GLU A 440 -0.44 -8.69 -12.53
N LEU A 441 -1.61 -9.33 -12.60
CA LEU A 441 -2.52 -9.56 -11.48
C LEU A 441 -2.04 -10.67 -10.53
N ASP A 442 -1.47 -11.74 -11.07
CA ASP A 442 -1.39 -13.05 -10.41
C ASP A 442 -0.66 -12.99 -9.06
N LYS A 443 0.60 -12.51 -9.05
CA LYS A 443 1.37 -12.36 -7.80
C LYS A 443 0.66 -11.50 -6.76
N LYS A 444 -0.08 -10.47 -7.20
CA LYS A 444 -0.78 -9.54 -6.30
C LYS A 444 -1.98 -10.24 -5.65
N VAL A 445 -2.82 -10.86 -6.47
CA VAL A 445 -4.01 -11.61 -6.07
C VAL A 445 -3.65 -12.80 -5.17
N ILE A 446 -2.71 -13.66 -5.58
CA ILE A 446 -2.32 -14.84 -4.81
C ILE A 446 -1.69 -14.45 -3.46
N ARG A 447 -0.83 -13.43 -3.43
CA ARG A 447 -0.23 -12.92 -2.18
C ARG A 447 -1.32 -12.47 -1.19
N MET A 448 -2.36 -11.78 -1.67
CA MET A 448 -3.50 -11.38 -0.84
C MET A 448 -4.30 -12.60 -0.34
N LEU A 449 -4.53 -13.59 -1.19
CA LEU A 449 -5.22 -14.82 -0.82
C LEU A 449 -4.44 -15.65 0.21
N LYS A 450 -3.12 -15.81 0.04
CA LYS A 450 -2.24 -16.42 1.04
C LYS A 450 -2.37 -15.68 2.38
N GLY A 451 -2.31 -14.35 2.38
CA GLY A 451 -2.54 -13.54 3.58
C GLY A 451 -3.85 -13.86 4.31
N ALA A 452 -4.97 -13.94 3.57
CA ALA A 452 -6.29 -14.28 4.12
C ALA A 452 -6.42 -15.72 4.63
N LEU A 453 -5.71 -16.68 4.01
CA LEU A 453 -5.74 -18.10 4.42
C LEU A 453 -4.81 -18.39 5.61
N MET A 454 -3.78 -17.55 5.83
CA MET A 454 -2.77 -17.80 6.85
C MET A 454 -3.26 -17.52 8.27
N PRO A 455 -2.79 -18.31 9.26
CA PRO A 455 -3.21 -18.15 10.64
C PRO A 455 -2.67 -16.86 11.26
N ARG A 456 -3.26 -16.45 12.38
CA ARG A 456 -2.82 -15.26 13.11
C ARG A 456 -1.63 -15.56 14.02
N LEU A 457 -0.73 -14.59 14.13
CA LEU A 457 0.25 -14.52 15.23
C LEU A 457 -0.30 -13.61 16.32
N GLU A 458 -0.15 -14.03 17.57
CA GLU A 458 -0.62 -13.31 18.76
C GLU A 458 0.58 -12.73 19.52
N ASP A 459 0.37 -11.72 20.37
CA ASP A 459 1.43 -11.09 21.19
C ASP A 459 2.73 -10.69 20.45
N CYS A 460 2.65 -10.23 19.20
CA CYS A 460 3.80 -9.64 18.51
C CYS A 460 4.34 -8.41 19.30
N ARG A 461 5.59 -8.46 19.78
CA ARG A 461 6.25 -7.39 20.55
C ARG A 461 7.70 -7.19 20.11
N LEU A 462 8.14 -5.95 20.09
CA LEU A 462 9.53 -5.57 19.82
C LEU A 462 10.24 -5.27 21.15
N ASP A 463 11.24 -6.08 21.49
CA ASP A 463 12.15 -5.85 22.62
C ASP A 463 13.37 -5.07 22.13
N LEU A 464 13.59 -3.89 22.71
CA LEU A 464 14.67 -2.98 22.35
C LEU A 464 15.96 -3.24 23.15
N GLY A 465 15.95 -4.17 24.11
CA GLY A 465 17.12 -4.51 24.94
C GLY A 465 17.72 -3.33 25.71
N LEU A 466 16.92 -2.29 25.98
CA LEU A 466 17.36 -1.06 26.64
C LEU A 466 17.71 -1.30 28.10
N SER A 467 18.97 -1.04 28.46
CA SER A 467 19.34 -0.78 29.85
C SER A 467 19.19 0.72 30.11
N VAL A 468 18.19 1.10 30.90
CA VAL A 468 18.07 2.49 31.35
C VAL A 468 19.19 2.73 32.38
N LEU A 469 20.16 3.56 32.04
CA LEU A 469 21.16 4.07 32.99
C LEU A 469 20.47 5.08 33.91
N VAL A 470 19.83 4.57 34.97
CA VAL A 470 19.33 5.39 36.07
C VAL A 470 20.51 5.76 36.96
N ASP A 471 21.20 6.85 36.61
CA ASP A 471 22.03 7.56 37.58
C ASP A 471 21.13 8.16 38.68
N ASP A 472 21.64 8.17 39.91
CA ASP A 472 21.02 8.70 41.13
C ASP A 472 19.71 8.04 41.63
N PHE A 473 19.84 6.80 42.12
CA PHE A 473 18.97 6.30 43.20
C PHE A 473 19.19 7.14 44.48
N VAL A 474 18.30 8.09 44.74
CA VAL A 474 18.10 8.63 46.10
C VAL A 474 17.13 7.70 46.84
N GLU A 475 17.64 6.92 47.80
CA GLU A 475 16.78 6.24 48.78
C GLU A 475 15.98 7.28 49.57
N ILE A 476 14.65 7.22 49.46
CA ILE A 476 13.74 7.91 50.36
C ILE A 476 13.00 6.83 51.16
N GLU A 477 13.34 6.71 52.44
CA GLU A 477 12.66 5.81 53.37
C GLU A 477 11.17 6.21 53.55
N PRO A 478 10.26 5.24 53.78
CA PRO A 478 8.84 5.52 53.88
C PRO A 478 8.43 6.01 55.28
N GLU A 479 8.34 7.33 55.48
CA GLU A 479 7.69 7.88 56.67
C GLU A 479 6.16 7.76 56.60
N THR A 480 5.60 6.96 57.51
CA THR A 480 4.16 6.88 57.78
C THR A 480 3.63 8.16 58.45
N SER A 481 2.47 8.69 58.03
CA SER A 481 1.26 8.77 58.89
C SER A 481 0.09 9.63 58.37
N LYS A 482 -1.12 9.22 58.81
CA LYS A 482 -2.37 10.00 59.00
C LYS A 482 -3.14 10.53 57.78
N GLN A 483 -4.27 9.87 57.52
CA GLN A 483 -5.44 10.47 56.85
C GLN A 483 -6.08 11.56 57.72
N PRO A 484 -6.62 12.64 57.11
CA PRO A 484 -7.73 13.41 57.65
C PRO A 484 -9.06 12.99 57.00
N SER A 485 -10.06 12.66 57.81
CA SER A 485 -11.44 12.47 57.36
C SER A 485 -12.13 13.82 57.09
N LEU A 486 -12.68 13.99 55.90
CA LEU A 486 -13.53 15.16 55.55
C LEU A 486 -15.00 14.76 55.62
N GLU A 487 -15.68 15.22 56.68
CA GLU A 487 -17.14 15.15 56.79
C GLU A 487 -17.77 16.19 55.85
N VAL A 488 -18.57 15.74 54.88
CA VAL A 488 -19.33 16.61 53.99
C VAL A 488 -20.72 16.85 54.58
N THR A 489 -20.87 17.92 55.36
CA THR A 489 -22.20 18.41 55.79
C THR A 489 -22.80 19.31 54.72
N THR A 490 -23.48 18.72 53.73
CA THR A 490 -24.34 19.48 52.81
C THR A 490 -25.62 19.91 53.53
N LYS A 491 -25.85 21.23 53.65
CA LYS A 491 -27.18 21.74 53.99
C LYS A 491 -28.07 21.69 52.73
N PRO A 492 -29.32 21.24 52.82
CA PRO A 492 -30.24 21.29 51.68
C PRO A 492 -30.62 22.73 51.36
N ILE A 493 -30.60 23.07 50.06
CA ILE A 493 -31.09 24.35 49.55
C ILE A 493 -32.63 24.28 49.43
N SER A 494 -33.33 25.35 49.80
CA SER A 494 -34.80 25.40 49.75
C SER A 494 -35.31 25.53 48.31
N PHE A 495 -36.47 24.94 48.02
CA PHE A 495 -37.07 24.94 46.68
C PHE A 495 -37.78 26.26 46.29
N PHE A 496 -37.80 27.27 47.15
CA PHE A 496 -38.53 28.53 46.94
C PHE A 496 -37.75 29.75 47.43
N GLU A 497 -36.84 30.27 46.61
CA GLU A 497 -36.24 31.59 46.78
C GLU A 497 -36.23 32.34 45.42
N GLU A 498 -37.23 33.20 45.19
CA GLU A 498 -37.34 34.05 43.99
C GLU A 498 -36.48 35.32 44.13
N SER A 499 -35.15 35.15 44.19
CA SER A 499 -34.21 36.28 43.96
C SER A 499 -32.80 35.80 43.63
N HIS A 500 -32.60 35.27 42.42
CA HIS A 500 -31.27 35.18 41.83
C HIS A 500 -31.18 36.06 40.58
N ASP A 501 -30.15 36.89 40.60
CA ASP A 501 -29.78 37.88 39.59
C ASP A 501 -29.08 37.14 38.43
N ASP A 502 -29.67 37.19 37.23
CA ASP A 502 -29.22 36.46 36.04
C ASP A 502 -27.90 37.00 35.42
N SER A 503 -27.22 37.90 36.12
CA SER A 503 -25.92 38.49 35.73
C SER A 503 -24.70 37.59 36.01
N GLY A 504 -24.93 36.33 36.37
CA GLY A 504 -23.91 35.36 36.79
C GLY A 504 -23.94 34.03 36.05
N ILE A 505 -24.03 34.02 34.71
CA ILE A 505 -23.65 32.82 33.94
C ILE A 505 -22.14 32.62 34.15
N LEU A 506 -21.80 31.77 35.12
CA LEU A 506 -20.45 31.27 35.30
C LEU A 506 -20.04 30.55 34.01
N GLU A 507 -19.08 31.13 33.29
CA GLU A 507 -18.23 30.32 32.43
C GLU A 507 -17.66 29.20 33.29
N VAL A 508 -18.08 27.97 33.03
CA VAL A 508 -17.46 26.78 33.61
C VAL A 508 -16.10 26.62 32.94
N SER A 509 -15.15 27.46 33.38
CA SER A 509 -13.76 27.42 32.95
C SER A 509 -13.21 26.04 33.32
N GLY A 510 -12.97 25.24 32.29
CA GLY A 510 -12.76 23.81 32.46
C GLY A 510 -11.53 23.50 33.32
N GLN A 511 -11.58 22.37 34.02
CA GLN A 511 -10.37 21.78 34.60
C GLN A 511 -9.29 21.70 33.52
N ALA A 512 -8.07 22.14 33.85
CA ALA A 512 -6.94 21.99 32.94
C ALA A 512 -6.77 20.51 32.56
N LEU A 513 -6.41 20.26 31.29
CA LEU A 513 -6.08 18.90 30.85
C LEU A 513 -4.95 18.32 31.70
N PRO A 514 -4.95 17.01 32.00
CA PRO A 514 -3.83 16.38 32.68
C PRO A 514 -2.55 16.59 31.86
N LYS A 515 -1.45 16.94 32.54
CA LYS A 515 -0.14 16.85 31.92
C LYS A 515 0.21 15.38 31.79
N LEU A 516 0.74 14.99 30.63
CA LEU A 516 1.13 13.62 30.34
C LEU A 516 2.65 13.54 30.33
N SER A 517 3.21 12.58 31.08
CA SER A 517 4.61 12.17 30.90
C SER A 517 4.72 11.40 29.58
N VAL A 518 5.44 11.96 28.61
CA VAL A 518 5.76 11.26 27.36
C VAL A 518 6.63 10.03 27.71
N PRO A 519 6.34 8.82 27.19
CA PRO A 519 7.12 7.63 27.50
C PRO A 519 8.56 7.74 26.97
N THR A 520 9.48 6.97 27.57
CA THR A 520 10.92 6.93 27.21
C THR A 520 11.15 6.64 25.72
N PHE A 521 10.24 5.90 25.09
CA PHE A 521 10.14 5.76 23.65
C PHE A 521 8.67 5.63 23.23
N ILE A 522 8.35 6.09 22.02
CA ILE A 522 7.06 5.88 21.36
C ILE A 522 7.33 4.97 20.17
N HIS A 523 6.80 3.74 20.17
CA HIS A 523 6.82 2.90 18.97
C HIS A 523 5.50 3.00 18.21
N ALA A 524 5.61 2.95 16.89
CA ALA A 524 4.49 3.03 15.97
C ALA A 524 4.70 1.99 14.85
N PRO A 525 3.88 0.92 14.79
CA PRO A 525 2.62 0.75 15.52
C PRO A 525 2.79 0.35 17.00
N THR A 526 1.85 0.80 17.83
CA THR A 526 1.80 0.58 19.30
C THR A 526 1.37 -0.85 19.63
N GLU A 527 0.39 -1.39 18.92
CA GLU A 527 0.18 -2.83 18.83
C GLU A 527 0.76 -3.30 17.50
N LEU A 528 1.69 -4.26 17.51
CA LEU A 528 2.20 -4.80 16.25
C LEU A 528 1.06 -5.53 15.51
N PRO A 529 0.80 -5.20 14.23
CA PRO A 529 -0.21 -5.89 13.44
C PRO A 529 0.19 -7.34 13.18
N TYR A 530 -0.76 -8.14 12.68
CA TYR A 530 -0.46 -9.49 12.23
C TYR A 530 0.66 -9.46 11.17
N LEU A 531 1.72 -10.22 11.43
CA LEU A 531 2.81 -10.39 10.48
C LEU A 531 2.36 -11.37 9.41
N TYR A 532 2.56 -11.00 8.14
CA TYR A 532 2.23 -11.84 7.00
C TYR A 532 3.51 -12.27 6.28
N PRO A 533 3.72 -13.56 6.00
CA PRO A 533 4.89 -14.00 5.24
C PRO A 533 4.97 -13.38 3.85
N SER A 534 6.19 -13.10 3.41
CA SER A 534 6.47 -12.36 2.17
C SER A 534 5.84 -10.95 2.08
N ILE A 535 5.35 -10.39 3.21
CA ILE A 535 4.90 -9.00 3.34
C ILE A 535 5.82 -8.24 4.28
N ARG A 536 6.46 -7.19 3.79
CA ARG A 536 7.26 -6.29 4.60
C ARG A 536 6.42 -5.66 5.72
N SER A 537 6.94 -5.78 6.94
CA SER A 537 6.43 -5.12 8.14
C SER A 537 7.47 -4.13 8.65
N THR A 538 7.02 -2.92 9.00
CA THR A 538 7.88 -1.84 9.49
C THR A 538 7.40 -1.36 10.85
N VAL A 539 8.33 -1.16 11.79
CA VAL A 539 8.09 -0.58 13.11
C VAL A 539 9.03 0.60 13.28
N PHE A 540 8.47 1.77 13.56
CA PHE A 540 9.23 2.95 13.91
C PHE A 540 9.28 3.10 15.43
N VAL A 541 10.41 3.58 15.98
CA VAL A 541 10.56 3.90 17.39
C VAL A 541 11.21 5.27 17.52
N LEU A 542 10.50 6.20 18.17
CA LEU A 542 10.97 7.54 18.47
C LEU A 542 11.38 7.61 19.94
N PHE A 543 12.66 7.87 20.21
CA PHE A 543 13.15 7.95 21.59
C PHE A 543 12.86 9.33 22.20
N SER A 544 12.69 9.37 23.51
CA SER A 544 12.73 10.60 24.29
C SER A 544 14.16 11.16 24.35
N ASN A 545 14.35 12.37 24.89
CA ASN A 545 15.63 13.08 24.91
C ASN A 545 16.72 12.47 25.83
N GLU A 546 16.43 11.35 26.47
CA GLU A 546 17.35 10.62 27.35
C GLU A 546 18.26 9.72 26.50
N THR A 547 19.57 9.76 26.77
CA THR A 547 20.59 9.03 26.00
C THR A 547 20.42 7.52 26.14
N CYS A 548 19.66 6.93 25.24
CA CYS A 548 19.46 5.49 25.15
C CYS A 548 20.61 4.86 24.33
N SER A 549 21.56 4.20 25.01
CA SER A 549 22.51 3.33 24.32
C SER A 549 21.78 2.08 23.81
N LEU A 550 21.26 2.14 22.59
CA LEU A 550 20.64 0.99 21.94
C LEU A 550 21.67 -0.14 21.76
N PRO A 551 21.30 -1.39 22.07
CA PRO A 551 22.13 -2.55 21.71
C PRO A 551 22.28 -2.65 20.18
N GLY A 552 23.37 -3.27 19.72
CA GLY A 552 23.60 -3.53 18.29
C GLY A 552 22.62 -4.52 17.63
N LYS A 553 21.60 -4.98 18.37
CA LYS A 553 20.51 -5.85 17.92
C LYS A 553 19.24 -5.52 18.69
N VAL A 554 18.08 -5.58 18.03
CA VAL A 554 16.75 -5.59 18.65
C VAL A 554 16.07 -6.94 18.41
N THR A 555 15.13 -7.34 19.27
CA THR A 555 14.55 -8.69 19.23
C THR A 555 13.04 -8.63 19.06
N LEU A 556 12.54 -9.23 17.98
CA LEU A 556 11.11 -9.41 17.75
C LEU A 556 10.64 -10.73 18.37
N ARG A 557 9.61 -10.68 19.20
CA ARG A 557 8.95 -11.87 19.79
C ARG A 557 7.50 -11.94 19.34
N ALA A 558 6.98 -13.15 19.17
CA ALA A 558 5.56 -13.41 18.91
C ALA A 558 5.14 -14.76 19.47
N ASN A 559 3.85 -14.92 19.79
CA ASN A 559 3.25 -16.18 20.17
C ASN A 559 2.50 -16.80 18.97
N SER A 560 2.58 -18.11 18.84
CA SER A 560 1.73 -18.89 17.94
C SER A 560 1.08 -20.05 18.69
N ARG A 561 -0.02 -20.58 18.17
CA ARG A 561 -0.65 -21.82 18.66
C ARG A 561 0.27 -23.06 18.60
N HIS A 562 1.45 -22.94 18.00
CA HIS A 562 2.47 -23.97 17.88
C HIS A 562 3.73 -23.71 18.73
N GLY A 563 3.78 -22.59 19.46
CA GLY A 563 4.92 -22.19 20.30
C GLY A 563 5.35 -20.73 20.11
N PRO A 564 6.26 -20.22 20.96
CA PRO A 564 6.83 -18.88 20.82
C PRO A 564 7.80 -18.79 19.62
N LEU A 565 7.89 -17.60 19.04
CA LEU A 565 8.75 -17.24 17.93
C LEU A 565 9.63 -16.06 18.37
N GLU A 566 10.92 -16.10 18.05
CA GLU A 566 11.90 -15.05 18.37
C GLU A 566 12.84 -14.81 17.19
N LEU A 567 13.14 -13.55 16.91
CA LEU A 567 14.01 -13.11 15.81
C LEU A 567 14.89 -11.93 16.26
N GLU A 568 16.19 -12.14 16.29
CA GLU A 568 17.16 -11.05 16.45
C GLU A 568 17.35 -10.28 15.13
N ILE A 569 17.39 -8.95 15.21
CA ILE A 569 17.53 -8.04 14.07
C ILE A 569 18.71 -7.11 14.32
N PRO A 570 19.73 -7.06 13.44
CA PRO A 570 20.89 -6.19 13.63
C PRO A 570 20.52 -4.70 13.46
N VAL A 571 21.11 -3.85 14.29
CA VAL A 571 20.98 -2.39 14.20
C VAL A 571 22.15 -1.82 13.40
N GLN A 572 21.84 -1.06 12.37
CA GLN A 572 22.77 -0.29 11.54
C GLN A 572 22.58 1.20 11.83
N ASP A 573 23.64 1.89 12.23
CA ASP A 573 23.67 3.35 12.29
C ASP A 573 23.71 3.92 10.86
N VAL A 574 22.77 4.82 10.54
CA VAL A 574 22.72 5.56 9.26
C VAL A 574 23.17 7.01 9.40
N GLY A 575 23.60 7.43 10.59
CA GLY A 575 24.16 8.74 10.88
C GLY A 575 23.10 9.82 11.12
N SER A 576 23.42 11.04 10.70
CA SER A 576 22.62 12.23 10.96
C SER A 576 21.55 12.44 9.88
N GLY A 577 20.27 12.52 10.28
CA GLY A 577 19.15 12.69 9.36
C GLY A 577 17.83 13.05 10.04
N GLU A 578 16.82 13.37 9.25
CA GLU A 578 15.47 13.71 9.72
C GLU A 578 14.39 12.74 9.22
N THR A 579 14.71 11.85 8.28
CA THR A 579 13.71 11.12 7.50
C THR A 579 13.04 10.03 8.32
N ILE A 580 13.82 9.26 9.09
CA ILE A 580 13.30 8.23 9.99
C ILE A 580 12.57 8.88 11.18
N HIS A 581 13.02 10.03 11.68
CA HIS A 581 12.29 10.82 12.68
C HIS A 581 10.93 11.31 12.15
N GLN A 582 10.91 11.86 10.94
CA GLN A 582 9.70 12.40 10.32
C GLN A 582 8.69 11.28 10.01
N LEU A 583 9.15 10.12 9.54
CA LEU A 583 8.29 8.95 9.33
C LEU A 583 7.78 8.36 10.66
N ALA A 584 8.62 8.25 11.69
CA ALA A 584 8.24 7.77 13.01
C ALA A 584 7.15 8.64 13.66
N ALA A 585 7.36 9.95 13.69
CA ALA A 585 6.40 10.89 14.23
C ALA A 585 5.12 10.97 13.37
N LYS A 586 5.21 10.89 12.03
CA LYS A 586 4.02 10.79 11.16
C LYS A 586 3.21 9.53 11.46
N ARG A 587 3.87 8.37 11.62
CA ARG A 587 3.21 7.11 11.95
C ARG A 587 2.52 7.19 13.31
N ALA A 588 3.20 7.71 14.34
CA ALA A 588 2.64 7.91 15.67
C ALA A 588 1.43 8.87 15.68
N MET A 589 1.52 10.03 15.02
CA MET A 589 0.40 10.96 14.85
C MET A 589 -0.81 10.27 14.23
N THR A 590 -0.59 9.46 13.20
CA THR A 590 -1.67 8.79 12.49
C THR A 590 -2.27 7.60 13.24
N GLU A 591 -1.56 6.98 14.18
CA GLU A 591 -2.20 6.06 15.14
C GLU A 591 -3.14 6.79 16.11
N LEU A 592 -2.70 7.92 16.65
CA LEU A 592 -3.50 8.76 17.56
C LEU A 592 -4.75 9.29 16.86
N GLU A 593 -4.63 9.76 15.61
CA GLU A 593 -5.75 10.18 14.75
C GLU A 593 -6.79 9.07 14.51
N GLU A 594 -6.38 7.80 14.63
CA GLU A 594 -7.20 6.59 14.48
C GLU A 594 -7.67 5.98 15.81
N SER A 595 -7.58 6.73 16.92
CA SER A 595 -7.96 6.26 18.27
C SER A 595 -7.12 5.09 18.80
N ARG A 596 -5.93 4.89 18.26
CA ARG A 596 -4.85 4.03 18.77
C ARG A 596 -3.77 4.90 19.45
N GLY A 597 -2.59 4.33 19.69
CA GLY A 597 -1.44 5.05 20.21
C GLY A 597 -1.37 5.08 21.74
N TRP A 598 -0.17 5.39 22.25
CA TRP A 598 0.21 5.32 23.67
C TRP A 598 -0.72 6.07 24.65
N ILE A 599 -1.46 7.09 24.21
CA ILE A 599 -2.41 7.83 25.06
C ILE A 599 -3.55 6.93 25.57
N GLN A 600 -3.94 5.89 24.82
CA GLN A 600 -4.99 4.95 25.21
C GLN A 600 -4.64 4.16 26.48
N ASP A 601 -3.35 3.86 26.67
CA ASP A 601 -2.81 3.11 27.81
C ASP A 601 -2.16 4.01 28.87
N ALA A 602 -2.10 5.32 28.60
CA ALA A 602 -1.47 6.30 29.47
C ALA A 602 -2.21 6.45 30.80
N LYS A 603 -1.43 6.75 31.84
CA LYS A 603 -1.92 7.01 33.19
C LYS A 603 -1.53 8.42 33.64
N THR A 604 -2.32 8.99 34.54
CA THR A 604 -1.95 10.24 35.22
C THR A 604 -0.78 10.01 36.19
N ASP A 605 -0.16 11.09 36.67
CA ASP A 605 0.86 11.05 37.76
C ASP A 605 0.37 10.33 39.04
N ARG A 606 -0.95 10.09 39.16
CA ARG A 606 -1.59 9.36 40.28
C ARG A 606 -1.92 7.90 39.95
N GLY A 607 -1.48 7.39 38.80
CA GLY A 607 -1.72 6.02 38.33
C GLY A 607 -3.12 5.76 37.76
N GLU A 608 -3.96 6.79 37.60
CA GLU A 608 -5.33 6.65 37.09
C GLU A 608 -5.35 6.51 35.57
N SER A 609 -6.18 5.61 35.04
CA SER A 609 -6.40 5.45 33.59
C SER A 609 -6.98 6.73 32.98
N ILE A 610 -6.29 7.28 31.98
CA ILE A 610 -6.75 8.50 31.29
C ILE A 610 -8.00 8.21 30.45
N LYS A 611 -8.06 7.03 29.83
CA LYS A 611 -9.19 6.56 29.04
C LYS A 611 -10.49 6.51 29.84
N GLU A 612 -10.43 6.05 31.09
CA GLU A 612 -11.59 5.96 31.98
C GLU A 612 -12.00 7.32 32.56
N LYS A 613 -11.03 8.17 32.89
CA LYS A 613 -11.27 9.43 33.61
C LYS A 613 -11.54 10.64 32.71
N PHE A 614 -11.02 10.62 31.49
CA PHE A 614 -11.07 11.73 30.53
C PHE A 614 -11.62 11.31 29.15
N GLU A 615 -12.47 10.27 29.09
CA GLU A 615 -13.09 9.76 27.85
C GLU A 615 -13.66 10.89 26.97
N SER A 616 -14.42 11.81 27.57
CA SER A 616 -15.05 12.95 26.89
C SER A 616 -14.07 14.01 26.35
N ARG A 617 -12.78 13.92 26.70
CA ARG A 617 -11.71 14.86 26.32
C ARG A 617 -10.52 14.16 25.67
N MET A 618 -10.67 12.89 25.30
CA MET A 618 -9.62 12.12 24.62
C MET A 618 -9.18 12.80 23.31
N ASP A 619 -10.14 13.34 22.55
CA ASP A 619 -9.86 14.09 21.31
C ASP A 619 -8.99 15.34 21.55
N GLU A 620 -9.12 16.02 22.70
CA GLU A 620 -8.24 17.16 23.05
C GLU A 620 -6.81 16.71 23.38
N LEU A 621 -6.65 15.57 24.06
CA LEU A 621 -5.34 15.00 24.40
C LEU A 621 -4.63 14.49 23.14
N VAL A 622 -5.35 13.77 22.28
CA VAL A 622 -4.89 13.34 20.95
C VAL A 622 -4.49 14.54 20.10
N GLN A 623 -5.31 15.59 20.05
CA GLN A 623 -4.97 16.82 19.33
C GLN A 623 -3.67 17.44 19.86
N ASN A 624 -3.52 17.62 21.17
CA ASN A 624 -2.34 18.24 21.77
C ASN A 624 -1.05 17.44 21.50
N GLU A 625 -1.11 16.12 21.51
CA GLU A 625 0.05 15.27 21.21
C GLU A 625 0.40 15.29 19.72
N CYS A 626 -0.60 15.25 18.83
CA CYS A 626 -0.39 15.43 17.39
C CYS A 626 0.18 16.82 17.07
N GLU A 627 -0.23 17.86 17.80
CA GLU A 627 0.35 19.21 17.71
C GLU A 627 1.80 19.23 18.21
N ARG A 628 2.10 18.56 19.34
CA ARG A 628 3.47 18.43 19.88
C ARG A 628 4.41 17.75 18.87
N LEU A 629 4.01 16.61 18.32
CA LEU A 629 4.79 15.84 17.36
C LEU A 629 4.95 16.61 16.03
N GLY A 630 3.86 17.13 15.48
CA GLY A 630 3.87 17.85 14.19
C GLY A 630 4.74 19.12 14.23
N VAL A 631 4.65 19.91 15.30
CA VAL A 631 5.51 21.10 15.47
C VAL A 631 6.96 20.72 15.73
N ARG A 632 7.24 19.68 16.53
CA ARG A 632 8.61 19.27 16.87
C ARG A 632 9.40 18.76 15.66
N PHE A 633 8.77 17.97 14.80
CA PHE A 633 9.43 17.34 13.64
C PHE A 633 9.09 18.00 12.30
N GLN A 634 8.36 19.12 12.31
CA GLN A 634 7.90 19.87 11.14
C GLN A 634 7.07 19.02 10.16
N ILE A 635 6.04 18.35 10.68
CA ILE A 635 5.15 17.44 9.93
C ILE A 635 3.74 18.04 9.87
N ALA A 636 3.20 18.22 8.65
CA ALA A 636 1.78 18.56 8.48
C ALA A 636 0.87 17.33 8.67
N GLY A 637 -0.37 17.58 9.12
CA GLY A 637 -1.34 16.52 9.41
C GLY A 637 -2.77 17.06 9.58
N LYS A 638 -3.65 16.29 10.22
CA LYS A 638 -5.04 16.72 10.49
C LYS A 638 -5.10 17.94 11.42
N HIS A 639 -4.18 18.01 12.39
CA HIS A 639 -4.11 19.01 13.45
C HIS A 639 -2.99 20.06 13.27
N CYS A 640 -2.11 19.89 12.28
CA CYS A 640 -0.92 20.72 12.04
C CYS A 640 -0.87 21.21 10.59
N SER A 641 -0.59 22.49 10.37
CA SER A 641 -0.51 23.11 9.04
C SER A 641 0.78 23.91 8.90
N PHE A 642 1.35 23.99 7.70
CA PHE A 642 2.40 24.99 7.45
C PHE A 642 1.74 26.35 7.28
N VAL A 643 2.26 27.36 7.98
CA VAL A 643 2.01 28.77 7.68
C VAL A 643 3.29 29.42 7.20
N ALA A 644 3.21 30.13 6.08
CA ALA A 644 4.30 30.87 5.47
C ALA A 644 3.88 32.34 5.35
N VAL A 645 4.67 33.24 5.91
CA VAL A 645 4.44 34.70 5.82
C VAL A 645 5.75 35.34 5.38
N ARG A 646 5.67 36.34 4.49
CA ARG A 646 6.82 37.16 4.11
C ARG A 646 7.46 37.77 5.34
N GLU A 647 8.75 37.49 5.55
CA GLU A 647 9.55 38.18 6.56
C GLU A 647 9.62 39.66 6.20
N THR A 648 8.94 40.51 6.98
CA THR A 648 9.23 41.93 6.99
C THR A 648 10.61 42.12 7.58
N LYS A 649 11.53 42.73 6.82
CA LYS A 649 12.71 43.36 7.41
C LYS A 649 12.21 44.24 8.57
N PRO A 650 12.78 44.14 9.78
CA PRO A 650 12.38 45.03 10.86
C PRO A 650 12.59 46.46 10.40
N ASP A 651 11.57 47.30 10.57
CA ASP A 651 11.71 48.73 10.35
C ASP A 651 12.86 49.22 11.22
N SER A 652 13.86 49.84 10.60
CA SER A 652 14.98 50.41 11.34
C SER A 652 14.46 51.55 12.21
N GLU A 653 14.36 51.31 13.51
CA GLU A 653 14.27 52.39 14.49
C GLU A 653 15.41 53.40 14.22
N PRO A 654 15.16 54.72 14.39
CA PRO A 654 16.15 55.73 14.04
C PRO A 654 17.37 55.59 14.95
N ALA A 655 18.46 55.04 14.40
CA ALA A 655 19.71 54.88 15.10
C ALA A 655 20.23 56.26 15.53
N ALA A 656 20.38 56.44 16.85
CA ALA A 656 21.02 57.62 17.40
C ALA A 656 22.49 57.70 16.95
N GLU A 657 22.97 58.93 16.77
CA GLU A 657 24.36 59.21 16.41
C GLU A 657 25.34 58.58 17.42
N ASN A 658 26.30 57.81 16.91
CA ASN A 658 27.72 58.04 17.19
C ASN A 658 28.54 57.26 16.16
N ALA A 659 29.38 57.98 15.41
CA ALA A 659 30.32 57.39 14.48
C ALA A 659 31.68 57.20 15.17
N GLU A 660 32.33 56.07 14.92
CA GLU A 660 33.79 56.02 14.93
C GLU A 660 34.27 55.25 13.70
N ILE A 661 35.23 55.84 12.99
CA ILE A 661 35.72 55.43 11.68
C ILE A 661 37.00 54.63 11.87
N LEU A 662 37.20 53.57 11.09
CA LEU A 662 38.51 53.18 10.61
C LEU A 662 38.38 52.52 9.22
N GLU A 663 39.09 53.09 8.24
CA GLU A 663 39.07 52.72 6.82
C GLU A 663 40.05 51.57 6.49
N VAL A 664 40.09 51.22 5.19
CA VAL A 664 41.15 50.54 4.39
C VAL A 664 40.62 49.28 3.69
N GLU A 665 40.75 49.07 2.37
CA GLU A 665 41.04 49.94 1.21
C GLU A 665 40.48 49.20 -0.02
N ALA A 666 40.13 49.91 -1.11
CA ALA A 666 39.67 49.26 -2.35
C ALA A 666 40.46 49.75 -3.58
N SER A 667 41.09 48.80 -4.28
CA SER A 667 41.71 48.95 -5.59
C SER A 667 41.32 47.75 -6.47
N GLY A 668 40.91 47.87 -7.73
CA GLY A 668 40.62 49.05 -8.55
C GLY A 668 40.60 48.67 -10.04
N MET A 669 39.76 49.34 -10.85
CA MET A 669 39.71 49.28 -12.33
C MET A 669 39.26 47.94 -12.97
N THR A 670 38.65 47.87 -14.16
CA THR A 670 37.84 48.79 -15.00
C THR A 670 37.13 47.97 -16.09
N GLY A 671 35.91 48.34 -16.48
CA GLY A 671 35.47 48.44 -17.89
C GLY A 671 35.36 47.17 -18.77
N SER A 672 34.11 46.92 -19.20
CA SER A 672 33.66 46.19 -20.40
C SER A 672 34.06 44.71 -20.58
N GLU A 673 33.07 43.83 -20.38
CA GLU A 673 32.53 42.99 -21.46
C GLU A 673 31.05 42.71 -21.16
N ILE A 674 30.21 42.67 -22.21
CA ILE A 674 28.76 42.44 -22.14
C ILE A 674 28.44 41.27 -23.09
N GLU A 675 27.47 40.45 -22.67
CA GLU A 675 26.94 39.23 -23.30
C GLU A 675 27.58 37.89 -22.85
N SER A 676 26.69 36.89 -22.68
CA SER A 676 26.95 35.50 -22.29
C SER A 676 27.45 35.20 -20.86
N GLU A 677 26.57 35.32 -19.86
CA GLU A 677 26.41 34.30 -18.81
C GLU A 677 25.11 34.51 -17.99
N ILE A 678 24.12 33.64 -18.17
CA ILE A 678 23.03 33.42 -17.20
C ILE A 678 23.03 31.93 -16.85
N ASN A 679 24.11 31.50 -16.20
CA ASN A 679 24.11 30.32 -15.34
C ASN A 679 23.92 30.83 -13.91
N LEU A 680 22.67 30.85 -13.44
CA LEU A 680 22.40 31.02 -12.02
C LEU A 680 22.57 29.64 -11.36
N ASP A 681 23.65 29.49 -10.60
CA ASP A 681 23.86 28.36 -9.70
C ASP A 681 22.70 28.27 -8.70
N ILE A 682 21.85 27.26 -8.87
CA ILE A 682 20.83 26.89 -7.88
C ILE A 682 21.37 25.69 -7.10
N THR A 683 22.22 25.97 -6.11
CA THR A 683 22.65 24.99 -5.11
C THR A 683 22.06 25.38 -3.75
N ASP A 684 20.83 24.91 -3.48
CA ASP A 684 20.27 25.06 -2.13
C ASP A 684 21.00 24.11 -1.17
N HIS A 685 21.54 24.67 -0.08
CA HIS A 685 22.51 24.03 0.78
C HIS A 685 21.97 22.85 1.59
N SER A 686 20.64 22.69 1.71
CA SER A 686 20.03 21.64 2.54
C SER A 686 20.24 20.22 1.99
N ALA A 687 19.97 20.01 0.69
CA ALA A 687 20.17 18.70 0.06
C ALA A 687 21.66 18.34 -0.05
N MET A 688 22.52 19.32 -0.34
CA MET A 688 23.98 19.13 -0.38
C MET A 688 24.59 18.89 1.02
N LYS A 689 23.94 19.34 2.09
CA LYS A 689 24.36 19.00 3.47
C LYS A 689 24.13 17.53 3.77
N PHE A 690 22.93 17.00 3.46
CA PHE A 690 22.66 15.55 3.60
C PHE A 690 23.65 14.69 2.80
N LEU A 691 24.02 15.13 1.58
CA LEU A 691 25.00 14.43 0.75
C LEU A 691 26.45 14.50 1.27
N ARG A 692 26.82 15.56 2.00
CA ARG A 692 28.13 15.67 2.69
C ARG A 692 28.18 14.88 3.99
N ASP A 693 27.12 14.94 4.80
CA ASP A 693 27.08 14.25 6.10
C ASP A 693 27.14 12.71 5.91
N VAL A 694 26.69 12.19 4.76
CA VAL A 694 26.87 10.79 4.31
C VAL A 694 28.25 10.49 3.71
N SER A 695 28.96 11.47 3.14
CA SER A 695 30.34 11.26 2.64
C SER A 695 31.36 11.24 3.78
N ASP A 696 31.20 12.14 4.76
CA ASP A 696 32.22 12.40 5.77
C ASP A 696 32.21 11.36 6.91
N SER A 697 31.12 10.59 7.03
CA SER A 697 30.94 9.52 8.02
C SER A 697 31.57 8.16 7.64
N ASN A 698 31.96 7.94 6.38
CA ASN A 698 32.57 6.67 5.93
C ASN A 698 34.10 6.59 6.14
N GLY A 699 34.72 7.56 6.85
CA GLY A 699 36.17 7.70 6.95
C GLY A 699 36.90 6.91 8.05
N ALA A 700 36.20 6.21 8.95
CA ALA A 700 36.80 5.56 10.13
C ALA A 700 36.85 4.02 10.00
N ILE A 701 38.06 3.46 10.04
CA ILE A 701 38.36 2.05 9.78
C ILE A 701 38.47 1.25 11.09
N ILE A 702 37.79 0.10 11.19
CA ILE A 702 38.28 -1.06 11.94
C ILE A 702 38.16 -2.31 11.07
N SER A 703 39.25 -3.05 10.96
CA SER A 703 39.33 -4.30 10.18
C SER A 703 39.15 -5.51 11.09
N CYS A 704 38.36 -6.49 10.65
CA CYS A 704 38.38 -7.86 11.17
C CYS A 704 38.31 -8.84 9.98
N ALA A 705 39.31 -9.72 9.89
CA ALA A 705 39.42 -10.69 8.80
C ALA A 705 38.56 -11.95 9.08
N PRO A 706 38.00 -12.61 8.04
CA PRO A 706 37.32 -13.89 8.21
C PRO A 706 38.33 -15.04 8.31
N ALA A 707 38.14 -15.92 9.30
CA ALA A 707 38.90 -17.17 9.42
C ALA A 707 38.33 -18.27 8.51
N SER A 708 39.20 -19.15 8.03
CA SER A 708 38.92 -20.19 7.04
C SER A 708 38.55 -21.55 7.64
N ALA A 709 37.63 -22.27 6.98
CA ALA A 709 37.49 -23.73 7.01
C ALA A 709 36.57 -24.16 5.83
N SER A 710 37.09 -24.54 4.67
CA SER A 710 37.45 -25.92 4.29
C SER A 710 36.27 -26.88 4.09
N ALA A 711 35.87 -27.06 2.82
CA ALA A 711 35.08 -28.21 2.39
C ALA A 711 35.93 -29.49 2.34
N PRO A 712 35.28 -30.67 2.27
CA PRO A 712 35.78 -31.70 1.36
C PRO A 712 34.69 -32.30 0.46
N SER A 713 35.17 -33.03 -0.55
CA SER A 713 34.45 -33.52 -1.72
C SER A 713 33.88 -34.94 -1.60
N ALA A 714 32.89 -35.20 -2.46
CA ALA A 714 32.31 -36.47 -2.89
C ALA A 714 33.14 -37.78 -2.80
N SER A 715 32.43 -38.90 -2.58
CA SER A 715 32.68 -40.17 -3.28
C SER A 715 31.47 -41.13 -3.27
N SER A 716 31.45 -42.04 -4.22
CA SER A 716 30.40 -43.02 -4.57
C SER A 716 30.39 -44.34 -3.77
N GLY A 717 29.26 -45.07 -3.83
CA GLY A 717 29.14 -46.52 -3.56
C GLY A 717 27.75 -46.88 -3.01
N LEU A 718 26.84 -47.58 -3.71
CA LEU A 718 26.78 -48.99 -4.18
C LEU A 718 26.34 -50.05 -3.12
N PHE A 719 25.09 -50.51 -3.30
CA PHE A 719 24.58 -51.90 -3.17
C PHE A 719 24.22 -52.53 -1.79
N GLU A 720 23.38 -53.58 -1.91
CA GLU A 720 22.82 -54.51 -0.88
C GLU A 720 21.81 -53.88 0.11
N ALA A 721 20.51 -54.23 0.19
CA ALA A 721 19.68 -55.36 -0.27
C ALA A 721 19.72 -56.66 0.57
N TYR A 722 18.78 -56.78 1.51
CA TYR A 722 18.06 -57.98 2.03
C TYR A 722 16.71 -57.43 2.54
N SER A 723 15.52 -57.93 2.18
CA SER A 723 14.90 -59.23 2.53
C SER A 723 14.67 -59.37 4.04
N GLU A 724 13.54 -59.89 4.55
CA GLU A 724 12.37 -60.54 3.93
C GLU A 724 11.22 -60.65 4.98
N ASP A 725 10.09 -61.26 4.61
CA ASP A 725 9.11 -61.98 5.47
C ASP A 725 8.17 -61.14 6.39
N GLU A 726 6.84 -61.16 6.14
CA GLU A 726 5.82 -62.15 6.62
C GLU A 726 5.30 -61.78 8.05
N ASP A 727 4.02 -61.92 8.43
CA ASP A 727 2.82 -62.38 7.72
C ASP A 727 1.54 -62.03 8.52
N GLN A 728 0.35 -62.19 7.90
CA GLN A 728 -0.91 -62.69 8.50
C GLN A 728 -1.61 -61.90 9.65
N ASP A 729 -2.93 -61.98 9.87
CA ASP A 729 -4.10 -62.35 9.04
C ASP A 729 -5.39 -61.96 9.84
N GLU A 730 -6.56 -62.35 9.32
CA GLU A 730 -7.87 -62.47 10.00
C GLU A 730 -8.58 -61.13 10.34
N ASP A 731 -9.58 -60.70 9.56
CA ASP A 731 -10.94 -61.27 9.37
C ASP A 731 -11.90 -60.92 10.52
N GLU A 732 -12.99 -60.21 10.18
CA GLU A 732 -14.34 -60.71 10.50
C GLU A 732 -15.38 -60.10 9.53
N ASP A 733 -16.24 -60.97 9.01
CA ASP A 733 -17.18 -60.74 7.91
C ASP A 733 -18.64 -60.64 8.44
N MET A 734 -19.63 -60.53 7.54
CA MET A 734 -21.09 -60.58 7.74
C MET A 734 -21.77 -59.27 8.23
N GLY A 735 -22.82 -58.74 7.59
CA GLY A 735 -23.45 -59.08 6.31
C GLY A 735 -24.95 -58.72 6.25
N PHE A 736 -25.48 -58.45 5.03
CA PHE A 736 -26.89 -58.57 4.58
C PHE A 736 -27.99 -57.69 5.27
N ALA A 737 -29.06 -57.18 4.62
CA ALA A 737 -29.54 -57.21 3.22
C ALA A 737 -30.60 -56.11 2.92
N LEU A 738 -30.75 -55.73 1.63
CA LEU A 738 -31.97 -55.52 0.79
C LEU A 738 -33.26 -54.86 1.39
N PHE A 739 -34.06 -54.03 0.68
CA PHE A 739 -34.54 -54.12 -0.73
C PHE A 739 -34.90 -52.76 -1.39
N ASP A 740 -34.49 -52.62 -2.66
CA ASP A 740 -35.20 -52.23 -3.93
C ASP A 740 -36.20 -51.04 -4.10
N ASP A 741 -35.94 -50.32 -5.22
CA ASP A 741 -36.81 -49.65 -6.22
C ASP A 741 -37.99 -48.71 -5.84
N ASP A 742 -37.97 -47.47 -6.37
CA ASP A 742 -38.52 -47.15 -7.72
C ASP A 742 -38.34 -45.66 -8.14
N THR A 743 -38.44 -45.32 -9.43
CA THR A 743 -38.40 -43.94 -10.02
C THR A 743 -39.54 -43.72 -11.04
N PRO A 744 -39.77 -42.53 -11.66
CA PRO A 744 -39.59 -41.11 -11.27
C PRO A 744 -41.01 -40.41 -11.24
N PRO A 745 -41.48 -39.42 -12.06
CA PRO A 745 -40.88 -38.20 -12.65
C PRO A 745 -41.42 -36.81 -12.15
N PRO A 746 -42.29 -36.01 -12.84
CA PRO A 746 -41.84 -34.66 -13.22
C PRO A 746 -42.61 -33.45 -12.67
N ALA A 747 -41.99 -32.28 -12.84
CA ALA A 747 -42.54 -30.96 -12.48
C ALA A 747 -43.60 -30.41 -13.47
N PRO A 748 -44.45 -29.46 -13.03
CA PRO A 748 -45.24 -28.59 -13.91
C PRO A 748 -44.83 -27.11 -13.87
N GLN A 749 -44.88 -26.45 -15.03
CA GLN A 749 -44.81 -24.99 -15.22
C GLN A 749 -46.19 -24.34 -15.03
N PHE A 750 -46.27 -23.01 -14.79
CA PHE A 750 -46.91 -22.04 -15.73
C PHE A 750 -47.19 -20.60 -15.19
N LYS A 751 -47.02 -19.59 -16.09
CA LYS A 751 -47.88 -18.38 -16.32
C LYS A 751 -47.88 -17.22 -15.30
N ASP A 752 -48.07 -15.94 -15.69
CA ASP A 752 -48.23 -15.28 -17.02
C ASP A 752 -48.03 -13.73 -16.92
N LEU A 753 -48.17 -13.03 -18.07
CA LEU A 753 -48.45 -11.58 -18.28
C LEU A 753 -47.27 -10.60 -18.14
N CYS A 754 -46.96 -9.74 -19.12
CA CYS A 754 -47.91 -8.83 -19.80
C CYS A 754 -47.43 -8.33 -21.20
N LYS A 755 -48.32 -7.65 -21.96
CA LYS A 755 -48.13 -7.34 -23.40
C LYS A 755 -47.92 -5.85 -23.75
N LYS A 756 -46.95 -5.61 -24.64
CA LYS A 756 -46.92 -4.67 -25.81
C LYS A 756 -47.33 -3.19 -25.66
N ARG A 757 -46.48 -2.31 -26.22
CA ARG A 757 -46.85 -1.36 -27.30
C ARG A 757 -45.62 -0.96 -28.14
N ALA A 758 -45.83 -0.56 -29.40
CA ALA A 758 -44.78 -0.26 -30.40
C ALA A 758 -45.20 0.89 -31.34
N PHE A 759 -44.22 1.59 -31.92
CA PHE A 759 -44.35 2.67 -32.93
C PHE A 759 -43.00 2.81 -33.69
N PRO A 760 -42.89 3.51 -34.86
CA PRO A 760 -43.20 2.92 -36.17
C PRO A 760 -42.06 3.05 -37.20
N ILE A 761 -42.27 2.50 -38.41
CA ILE A 761 -41.33 2.50 -39.55
C ILE A 761 -41.72 3.57 -40.58
N MET A 762 -40.73 4.24 -41.19
CA MET A 762 -40.87 4.93 -42.48
C MET A 762 -39.96 4.30 -43.54
N ARG A 763 -40.46 4.17 -44.77
CA ARG A 763 -39.72 3.68 -45.95
C ARG A 763 -39.57 4.81 -46.98
N SER A 764 -38.47 4.79 -47.71
CA SER A 764 -38.34 5.41 -49.04
C SER A 764 -37.58 4.46 -49.95
N THR A 765 -37.88 4.48 -51.25
CA THR A 765 -37.41 3.50 -52.23
C THR A 765 -36.91 4.16 -53.51
N THR A 766 -35.72 3.76 -53.97
CA THR A 766 -35.38 3.75 -55.40
C THR A 766 -34.23 2.77 -55.65
N ALA A 767 -34.21 2.16 -56.85
CA ALA A 767 -33.27 1.10 -57.19
C ALA A 767 -32.35 1.49 -58.36
N GLY A 768 -31.13 0.97 -58.33
CA GLY A 768 -30.36 0.65 -59.53
C GLY A 768 -29.23 1.60 -59.92
N LYS A 769 -27.98 1.16 -59.67
CA LYS A 769 -26.95 0.92 -60.71
C LYS A 769 -25.74 0.19 -60.13
N ARG A 770 -25.17 -0.73 -60.92
CA ARG A 770 -23.89 -1.39 -60.63
C ARG A 770 -22.74 -0.38 -60.83
N CYS A 771 -21.88 -0.23 -59.84
CA CYS A 771 -20.48 0.12 -60.04
C CYS A 771 -19.61 -0.84 -59.22
N ARG A 772 -18.59 -1.39 -59.85
CA ARG A 772 -17.69 -2.41 -59.30
C ARG A 772 -16.36 -1.73 -58.99
N MET A 773 -16.15 -1.33 -57.73
CA MET A 773 -14.82 -0.95 -57.24
C MET A 773 -14.56 -1.61 -55.89
N SER A 774 -13.35 -2.12 -55.75
CA SER A 774 -12.83 -2.88 -54.61
C SER A 774 -12.64 -1.99 -53.38
N ILE A 775 -13.08 -2.48 -52.22
CA ILE A 775 -12.74 -1.95 -50.90
C ILE A 775 -11.75 -2.95 -50.28
N PRO A 776 -10.63 -2.52 -49.67
CA PRO A 776 -9.74 -3.42 -48.94
C PRO A 776 -10.44 -3.99 -47.70
N GLU A 777 -10.12 -5.22 -47.34
CA GLU A 777 -10.52 -5.78 -46.05
C GLU A 777 -9.96 -4.89 -44.93
N SER A 778 -10.82 -4.52 -43.97
CA SER A 778 -10.42 -3.72 -42.81
C SER A 778 -9.88 -4.69 -41.76
N ASP A 779 -8.59 -4.55 -41.44
CA ASP A 779 -7.96 -5.33 -40.38
C ASP A 779 -8.68 -5.13 -39.05
N ASP A 780 -8.92 -6.23 -38.34
CA ASP A 780 -9.68 -6.26 -37.10
C ASP A 780 -8.83 -5.71 -35.93
N GLU A 781 -9.00 -4.41 -35.64
CA GLU A 781 -8.28 -3.71 -34.54
C GLU A 781 -8.59 -4.27 -33.14
N SER A 782 -9.55 -5.19 -32.98
CA SER A 782 -9.78 -5.91 -31.72
C SER A 782 -8.61 -6.82 -31.31
N SER A 783 -7.73 -7.17 -32.24
CA SER A 783 -6.62 -8.11 -32.04
C SER A 783 -5.39 -7.53 -31.30
N LYS A 784 -5.24 -6.20 -31.22
CA LYS A 784 -4.03 -5.55 -30.67
C LYS A 784 -4.13 -5.14 -29.19
N ALA A 785 -5.21 -5.50 -28.50
CA ALA A 785 -5.48 -5.09 -27.12
C ALA A 785 -5.22 -6.16 -26.04
N ARG A 786 -4.63 -7.31 -26.39
CA ARG A 786 -4.11 -8.24 -25.38
C ARG A 786 -2.73 -7.78 -24.91
N GLY A 787 -2.64 -7.34 -23.64
CA GLY A 787 -1.35 -7.27 -22.95
C GLY A 787 -0.66 -8.64 -22.95
N VAL A 788 0.65 -8.68 -22.77
CA VAL A 788 1.43 -9.93 -22.76
C VAL A 788 1.05 -10.74 -21.53
N GLU A 789 0.07 -11.62 -21.71
CA GLU A 789 -0.46 -12.50 -20.67
C GLU A 789 0.63 -13.49 -20.23
N SER A 790 0.85 -13.57 -18.91
CA SER A 790 1.97 -14.35 -18.38
C SER A 790 1.75 -15.86 -18.66
N LYS A 791 2.84 -16.62 -18.86
CA LYS A 791 2.71 -18.08 -19.02
C LYS A 791 2.03 -18.74 -17.82
N LEU A 792 2.27 -18.20 -16.62
CA LEU A 792 1.62 -18.65 -15.39
C LEU A 792 0.12 -18.35 -15.42
N GLN A 793 -0.29 -17.13 -15.82
CA GLN A 793 -1.68 -16.72 -15.94
C GLN A 793 -2.50 -17.68 -16.81
N ARG A 794 -1.94 -18.07 -17.97
CA ARG A 794 -2.55 -19.06 -18.86
C ARG A 794 -2.62 -20.46 -18.25
N ILE A 795 -1.62 -20.87 -17.46
CA ILE A 795 -1.68 -22.13 -16.67
C ILE A 795 -2.80 -22.05 -15.63
N VAL A 796 -2.95 -20.93 -14.89
CA VAL A 796 -4.06 -20.75 -13.92
C VAL A 796 -5.41 -20.82 -14.63
N GLN A 797 -5.54 -20.19 -15.80
CA GLN A 797 -6.77 -20.20 -16.58
C GLN A 797 -7.17 -21.61 -17.05
N LEU A 798 -6.20 -22.43 -17.47
CA LEU A 798 -6.42 -23.80 -17.92
C LEU A 798 -6.66 -24.82 -16.78
N GLN A 799 -6.49 -24.45 -15.51
CA GLN A 799 -6.74 -25.39 -14.41
C GLN A 799 -8.24 -25.64 -14.26
N ALA A 800 -8.62 -26.92 -14.27
CA ALA A 800 -9.96 -27.38 -13.96
C ALA A 800 -10.27 -27.20 -12.46
N PHE A 801 -11.56 -27.13 -12.11
CA PHE A 801 -12.01 -26.84 -10.73
C PHE A 801 -11.32 -27.74 -9.68
N GLU A 802 -11.22 -29.03 -9.96
CA GLU A 802 -10.71 -30.04 -9.04
C GLU A 802 -9.21 -29.87 -8.73
N GLY A 803 -8.46 -29.15 -9.58
CA GLY A 803 -7.01 -28.95 -9.45
C GLY A 803 -6.19 -29.51 -10.62
N TYR A 804 -6.81 -30.21 -11.57
CA TYR A 804 -6.13 -30.86 -12.68
C TYR A 804 -6.03 -29.97 -13.93
N TRP A 805 -5.30 -30.43 -14.94
CA TRP A 805 -5.25 -29.84 -16.29
C TRP A 805 -5.57 -30.90 -17.36
N ASP A 806 -6.27 -30.47 -18.41
CA ASP A 806 -6.52 -31.30 -19.59
C ASP A 806 -5.28 -31.48 -20.46
N TRP A 807 -5.15 -32.66 -21.09
CA TRP A 807 -4.13 -32.91 -22.13
C TRP A 807 -4.52 -32.21 -23.44
N CYS A 808 -4.28 -30.90 -23.54
CA CYS A 808 -4.64 -30.08 -24.69
C CYS A 808 -3.43 -29.39 -25.36
N ASP A 809 -3.55 -29.05 -26.65
CA ASP A 809 -2.47 -28.43 -27.43
C ASP A 809 -2.04 -27.07 -26.86
N GLU A 810 -2.97 -26.32 -26.27
CA GLU A 810 -2.69 -25.04 -25.64
C GLU A 810 -1.75 -25.19 -24.44
N LEU A 811 -1.96 -26.20 -23.60
CA LEU A 811 -1.08 -26.50 -22.48
C LEU A 811 0.35 -26.81 -22.96
N HIS A 812 0.49 -27.68 -23.96
CA HIS A 812 1.78 -28.04 -24.53
C HIS A 812 2.53 -26.83 -25.12
N GLN A 813 1.79 -25.91 -25.76
CA GLN A 813 2.35 -24.66 -26.28
C GLN A 813 2.90 -23.76 -25.15
N ILE A 814 2.16 -23.61 -24.05
CA ILE A 814 2.58 -22.80 -22.89
C ILE A 814 3.83 -23.40 -22.22
N LEU A 815 3.80 -24.70 -21.96
CA LEU A 815 4.93 -25.46 -21.39
C LEU A 815 6.15 -25.51 -22.35
N SER A 816 5.92 -25.26 -23.64
CA SER A 816 6.90 -25.30 -24.72
C SER A 816 7.53 -26.68 -24.92
N LEU A 817 6.65 -27.70 -24.96
CA LEU A 817 6.99 -29.11 -25.18
C LEU A 817 6.43 -29.61 -26.52
N ASP A 818 7.13 -30.57 -27.15
CA ASP A 818 6.59 -31.31 -28.30
C ASP A 818 5.71 -32.49 -27.83
N GLN A 819 4.40 -32.32 -28.00
CA GLN A 819 3.38 -33.32 -27.69
C GLN A 819 3.63 -34.67 -28.40
N LYS A 820 4.19 -34.69 -29.62
CA LYS A 820 4.43 -35.93 -30.37
C LYS A 820 5.60 -36.72 -29.78
N ALA A 821 6.69 -36.04 -29.46
CA ALA A 821 7.83 -36.65 -28.78
C ALA A 821 7.43 -37.19 -27.40
N LEU A 822 6.67 -36.41 -26.62
CA LEU A 822 6.22 -36.78 -25.28
C LEU A 822 5.28 -38.01 -25.29
N ARG A 823 4.31 -38.05 -26.23
CA ARG A 823 3.41 -39.20 -26.41
C ARG A 823 4.18 -40.47 -26.82
N ALA A 824 5.19 -40.33 -27.68
CA ALA A 824 6.04 -41.45 -28.09
C ALA A 824 6.92 -41.98 -26.95
N GLN A 825 7.49 -41.10 -26.11
CA GLN A 825 8.27 -41.46 -24.92
C GLN A 825 7.38 -42.26 -23.93
N LEU A 826 6.22 -41.71 -23.59
CA LEU A 826 5.25 -42.35 -22.71
C LEU A 826 4.83 -43.73 -23.23
N LEU A 827 4.44 -43.83 -24.52
CA LEU A 827 4.02 -45.08 -25.14
C LEU A 827 5.13 -46.15 -25.10
N GLY A 828 6.38 -45.74 -25.31
CA GLY A 828 7.55 -46.62 -25.16
C GLY A 828 7.69 -47.17 -23.74
N ARG A 829 7.54 -46.31 -22.71
CA ARG A 829 7.62 -46.71 -21.30
C ARG A 829 6.45 -47.62 -20.90
N TYR A 830 5.22 -47.30 -21.29
CA TYR A 830 4.05 -48.14 -21.01
C TYR A 830 4.14 -49.52 -21.66
N LYS A 831 4.60 -49.59 -22.91
CA LYS A 831 4.85 -50.87 -23.60
C LYS A 831 5.91 -51.70 -22.88
N ALA A 832 6.96 -51.08 -22.34
CA ALA A 832 7.98 -51.77 -21.55
C ALA A 832 7.44 -52.28 -20.19
N LEU A 833 6.49 -51.58 -19.57
CA LEU A 833 5.90 -51.95 -18.28
C LEU A 833 4.77 -52.99 -18.38
N THR A 834 3.97 -52.97 -19.45
CA THR A 834 2.72 -53.75 -19.56
C THR A 834 2.68 -54.73 -20.72
N GLY A 835 3.60 -54.61 -21.69
CA GLY A 835 3.56 -55.35 -22.96
C GLY A 835 2.48 -54.88 -23.95
N ASN A 836 1.59 -53.97 -23.56
CA ASN A 836 0.48 -53.49 -24.39
C ASN A 836 0.90 -52.34 -25.33
N GLU A 837 0.26 -52.27 -26.51
CA GLU A 837 0.42 -51.20 -27.49
C GLU A 837 -0.78 -50.24 -27.55
N THR A 838 -1.73 -50.36 -26.62
CA THR A 838 -2.86 -49.42 -26.48
C THR A 838 -2.35 -48.02 -26.18
N ASP A 839 -2.96 -46.99 -26.78
CA ASP A 839 -2.55 -45.62 -26.49
C ASP A 839 -2.96 -45.26 -25.06
N ILE A 840 -1.97 -44.89 -24.25
CA ILE A 840 -2.13 -44.50 -22.84
C ILE A 840 -3.15 -43.37 -22.70
N LEU A 841 -3.18 -42.48 -23.70
CA LEU A 841 -4.08 -41.33 -23.70
C LEU A 841 -5.52 -41.72 -24.05
N ASP A 842 -5.87 -42.96 -24.40
CA ASP A 842 -7.27 -43.33 -24.61
C ASP A 842 -8.05 -43.48 -23.30
N HIS A 843 -7.36 -43.62 -22.16
CA HIS A 843 -7.96 -43.49 -20.82
C HIS A 843 -8.11 -42.02 -20.43
N SER A 844 -9.33 -41.57 -20.11
CA SER A 844 -9.65 -40.20 -19.66
C SER A 844 -8.79 -39.80 -18.46
N ASP A 845 -8.82 -40.62 -17.42
CA ASP A 845 -8.30 -40.27 -16.10
C ASP A 845 -6.76 -40.20 -16.13
N TRP A 846 -6.13 -41.00 -17.00
CA TRP A 846 -4.68 -41.03 -17.17
C TRP A 846 -4.17 -39.79 -17.92
N LYS A 847 -4.93 -39.27 -18.93
CA LYS A 847 -4.60 -38.00 -19.60
C LYS A 847 -4.48 -36.87 -18.59
N GLU A 848 -5.47 -36.75 -17.72
CA GLU A 848 -5.59 -35.68 -16.72
C GLU A 848 -4.50 -35.80 -15.64
N ILE A 849 -4.24 -37.01 -15.11
CA ILE A 849 -3.15 -37.26 -14.15
C ILE A 849 -1.78 -36.93 -14.75
N LEU A 850 -1.51 -37.35 -15.98
CA LEU A 850 -0.22 -37.12 -16.65
C LEU A 850 -0.03 -35.64 -17.01
N ALA A 851 -1.06 -34.96 -17.54
CA ALA A 851 -1.02 -33.52 -17.82
C ALA A 851 -0.81 -32.71 -16.52
N THR A 852 -1.51 -33.05 -15.45
CA THR A 852 -1.39 -32.37 -14.14
C THR A 852 0.00 -32.56 -13.53
N SER A 853 0.54 -33.78 -13.61
CA SER A 853 1.91 -34.08 -13.16
C SER A 853 2.97 -33.32 -13.97
N LEU A 854 2.75 -33.15 -15.28
CA LEU A 854 3.60 -32.39 -16.19
C LEU A 854 3.63 -30.89 -15.81
N VAL A 855 2.46 -30.31 -15.50
CA VAL A 855 2.35 -28.92 -15.02
C VAL A 855 3.05 -28.77 -13.67
N GLY A 856 2.79 -29.65 -12.71
CA GLY A 856 3.43 -29.61 -11.39
C GLY A 856 4.96 -29.60 -11.47
N ARG A 857 5.56 -30.33 -12.42
CA ARG A 857 7.01 -30.35 -12.67
C ARG A 857 7.52 -29.11 -13.39
N TYR A 858 6.79 -28.60 -14.37
CA TYR A 858 7.13 -27.32 -15.01
C TYR A 858 7.16 -26.18 -13.98
N LEU A 859 6.19 -26.14 -13.07
CA LEU A 859 6.10 -25.14 -12.01
C LEU A 859 7.32 -25.20 -11.07
N GLU A 860 7.68 -26.40 -10.59
CA GLU A 860 8.87 -26.63 -9.77
C GLU A 860 10.18 -26.24 -10.47
N ASN A 861 10.40 -26.70 -11.71
CA ASN A 861 11.70 -26.56 -12.38
C ASN A 861 11.88 -25.22 -13.12
N ARG A 862 10.83 -24.70 -13.76
CA ARG A 862 10.91 -23.53 -14.66
C ARG A 862 10.16 -22.29 -14.18
N ALA A 863 9.40 -22.39 -13.09
CA ALA A 863 8.74 -21.25 -12.45
C ALA A 863 9.08 -21.11 -10.96
N SER A 864 10.18 -21.69 -10.49
CA SER A 864 10.65 -21.65 -9.09
C SER A 864 10.71 -20.23 -8.51
N GLU A 865 11.15 -19.25 -9.29
CA GLU A 865 11.17 -17.81 -8.94
C GLU A 865 9.79 -17.22 -8.62
N SER A 866 8.71 -17.90 -9.00
CA SER A 866 7.32 -17.51 -8.75
C SER A 866 6.56 -18.58 -7.96
N ARG A 867 7.26 -19.39 -7.15
CA ARG A 867 6.66 -20.38 -6.23
C ARG A 867 5.50 -19.82 -5.42
N ASP A 868 5.65 -18.60 -4.91
CA ASP A 868 4.61 -17.90 -4.14
C ASP A 868 3.25 -17.78 -4.87
N VAL A 869 3.23 -17.84 -6.21
CA VAL A 869 2.02 -17.75 -7.06
C VAL A 869 1.34 -19.09 -7.23
N TRP A 870 2.12 -20.13 -7.54
CA TRP A 870 1.58 -21.40 -8.00
C TRP A 870 1.49 -22.46 -6.91
N GLU A 871 2.11 -22.25 -5.75
CA GLU A 871 2.15 -23.24 -4.66
C GLU A 871 0.75 -23.69 -4.23
N LEU A 872 -0.21 -22.77 -4.02
CA LEU A 872 -1.60 -23.14 -3.69
C LEU A 872 -2.28 -23.94 -4.82
N LEU A 873 -2.02 -23.59 -6.09
CA LEU A 873 -2.55 -24.29 -7.25
C LEU A 873 -1.96 -25.70 -7.37
N LYS A 874 -0.67 -25.85 -7.03
CA LYS A 874 0.04 -27.12 -7.02
C LYS A 874 -0.34 -27.98 -5.82
N GLU A 875 -0.50 -27.45 -4.62
CA GLU A 875 -0.99 -28.22 -3.46
C GLU A 875 -2.38 -28.83 -3.75
N LYS A 876 -3.25 -28.04 -4.39
CA LYS A 876 -4.56 -28.51 -4.88
C LYS A 876 -4.42 -29.59 -5.97
N ALA A 877 -3.52 -29.40 -6.92
CA ALA A 877 -3.23 -30.36 -7.99
C ALA A 877 -2.62 -31.68 -7.48
N ASP A 878 -1.61 -31.61 -6.62
CA ASP A 878 -0.93 -32.75 -6.00
C ASP A 878 -1.93 -33.55 -5.15
N LYS A 879 -2.80 -32.86 -4.39
CA LYS A 879 -3.91 -33.52 -3.68
C LYS A 879 -4.83 -34.26 -4.65
N TRP A 880 -5.30 -33.60 -5.72
CA TRP A 880 -6.15 -34.25 -6.71
C TRP A 880 -5.49 -35.45 -7.38
N VAL A 881 -4.20 -35.36 -7.75
CA VAL A 881 -3.44 -36.48 -8.33
C VAL A 881 -3.33 -37.65 -7.34
N ASN A 882 -3.12 -37.38 -6.05
CA ASN A 882 -3.10 -38.42 -5.03
C ASN A 882 -4.49 -39.07 -4.87
N ASP A 883 -5.54 -38.27 -4.67
CA ASP A 883 -6.93 -38.75 -4.54
C ASP A 883 -7.35 -39.57 -5.78
N ALA A 884 -6.99 -39.11 -6.99
CA ALA A 884 -7.25 -39.81 -8.24
C ALA A 884 -6.50 -41.13 -8.33
N ILE A 885 -5.18 -41.17 -8.06
CA ILE A 885 -4.40 -42.41 -8.03
C ILE A 885 -4.94 -43.38 -6.97
N GLU A 886 -5.36 -42.89 -5.80
CA GLU A 886 -5.93 -43.70 -4.72
C GLU A 886 -7.32 -44.29 -5.04
N SER A 887 -7.98 -43.81 -6.10
CA SER A 887 -9.21 -44.42 -6.63
C SER A 887 -8.95 -45.58 -7.63
N MET A 888 -7.74 -45.71 -8.17
CA MET A 888 -7.41 -46.67 -9.25
C MET A 888 -7.15 -48.09 -8.74
N SER A 889 -7.14 -49.10 -9.62
CA SER A 889 -6.64 -50.45 -9.29
C SER A 889 -5.13 -50.44 -8.98
N GLN A 890 -4.67 -51.37 -8.13
CA GLN A 890 -3.27 -51.42 -7.67
C GLN A 890 -2.25 -51.57 -8.82
N GLU A 891 -2.60 -52.32 -9.86
CA GLU A 891 -1.81 -52.45 -11.09
C GLU A 891 -1.67 -51.10 -11.81
N HIS A 892 -2.79 -50.40 -12.05
CA HIS A 892 -2.80 -49.09 -12.69
C HIS A 892 -2.06 -48.03 -11.86
N ARG A 893 -2.16 -48.04 -10.53
CA ARG A 893 -1.40 -47.13 -9.64
C ARG A 893 0.10 -47.25 -9.87
N THR A 894 0.60 -48.48 -10.02
CA THR A 894 2.03 -48.75 -10.21
C THR A 894 2.49 -48.25 -11.58
N VAL A 895 1.75 -48.57 -12.64
CA VAL A 895 2.05 -48.11 -14.01
C VAL A 895 2.00 -46.59 -14.12
N VAL A 896 0.99 -45.92 -13.57
CA VAL A 896 0.85 -44.47 -13.63
C VAL A 896 1.95 -43.76 -12.83
N ARG A 897 2.36 -44.27 -11.67
CA ARG A 897 3.50 -43.72 -10.90
C ARG A 897 4.81 -43.81 -11.67
N GLU A 898 5.06 -44.92 -12.37
CA GLU A 898 6.22 -45.08 -13.25
C GLU A 898 6.18 -44.13 -14.46
N LEU A 899 5.02 -43.93 -15.08
CA LEU A 899 4.86 -42.95 -16.17
C LEU A 899 5.04 -41.50 -15.68
N ILE A 900 4.57 -41.17 -14.48
CA ILE A 900 4.84 -39.88 -13.83
C ILE A 900 6.35 -39.72 -13.57
N ALA A 901 7.05 -40.78 -13.12
CA ALA A 901 8.50 -40.74 -12.90
C ALA A 901 9.26 -40.53 -14.22
N GLU A 902 8.85 -41.17 -15.31
CA GLU A 902 9.39 -40.95 -16.66
C GLU A 902 9.22 -39.48 -17.10
N LEU A 903 8.04 -38.87 -16.88
CA LEU A 903 7.82 -37.44 -17.16
C LEU A 903 8.71 -36.49 -16.34
N ARG A 904 9.16 -36.89 -15.14
CA ARG A 904 10.12 -36.09 -14.34
C ARG A 904 11.50 -36.03 -14.98
N SER A 905 11.85 -36.94 -15.88
CA SER A 905 13.15 -36.93 -16.58
C SER A 905 13.20 -35.98 -17.78
N SER A 906 12.05 -35.48 -18.24
CA SER A 906 11.91 -34.69 -19.47
C SER A 906 11.98 -33.16 -19.25
N PHE A 907 12.29 -32.69 -18.03
CA PHE A 907 12.34 -31.28 -17.63
C PHE A 907 13.59 -30.88 -16.86
#